data_AF-A0A450U6E6-F1
#
_entry.id   AF-A0A450U6E6-F1
#
_cell.length_a   1.000
_cell.length_b   1.000
_cell.length_c   1.000
_cell.angle_alpha   90.00
_cell.angle_beta   90.00
_cell.angle_gamma   90.00
#
_symmetry.space_group_name_H-M   'P 1'
#
loop_
_entity.id
_entity.type
_entity.pdbx_description
1 polymer ?
#
loop_
_entity_poly.entity_id
_entity_poly.type
_entity_poly.pdbx_seq_one_letter_code
_entity_poly.pdbx_strand_id
1 'polypeptide(L)'
;MVEKVPLQLEQTMALKTLEKLRLRLLDLTARNRLINFRHTGKSLRIIDELPDQLVETLLSGTEMLFLPVPEPTHEESIEAGFIEIKKVTREEARVRKDPTAEEWAKRLGLETSYEAPESPTETIDRKHTDTAIQTLLYPYELETRLKGLRQTAELGIQEMGANILYLAFGFLEWFESGNDNARIAPLFLLPARLQKERLNPGTRTYEYTVAYSGEDIIPNLSLREKLRIDFTMALPDMDENTTPEDYFKEVLALIEENQPRWRLRRFITLTLLNFSKLLMYLDLDPARWPKDGNIIDHPIIERFLADYDTGQNEEDGADGGPGFGEEYAIDDINDIHAKYPLVDDADSSQHSALIDAVDGRNLIIEGPPGTGKSQTIANLIAAAMARGKRVLFVAEKMAALEVVRRRLDAAGLGEFCLELHSHKTQKRKVLDEIEFRLKKHGHYRMPRDIDVDIAHYEEMKTTLKGHVERINRPWKNTGKTLHEIFMAATRYRREIGINPDALHPEGYDGENLDATAQRRMEDQVAAFQKIYRAVTAQLDDDSELHQHPWYGVRNTDLQIFDRERVKSALEDWQHSLADPNGERERLVEGLGCEQNRITDTLDGLSSALADIEHLLSLEGNKLLDRLPLLRGDVLEEAERYLTLFEDIQSRYAALAEKIEPDVPQDLPAVDDFLTGIEQLNRFSGPDGRTKNLGGGHKQIGGDTGLA
;
A
#
# COMPACT_ATOMS: atom_id res chain seq x y z
N MET A 1 -4.89 24.60 72.52
CA MET A 1 -5.23 23.19 72.19
C MET A 1 -5.43 23.13 70.69
N VAL A 2 -4.80 22.18 70.01
CA VAL A 2 -4.90 22.04 68.56
C VAL A 2 -5.97 20.99 68.27
N GLU A 3 -7.12 21.41 67.74
CA GLU A 3 -8.04 20.45 67.11
C GLU A 3 -7.42 20.00 65.79
N LYS A 4 -6.81 18.80 65.83
CA LYS A 4 -6.52 18.05 64.61
C LYS A 4 -7.85 17.65 63.98
N VAL A 5 -8.26 18.33 62.91
CA VAL A 5 -9.30 17.83 62.01
C VAL A 5 -8.76 16.55 61.35
N PRO A 6 -9.38 15.38 61.57
CA PRO A 6 -8.89 14.13 61.00
C PRO A 6 -9.48 13.94 59.59
N LEU A 7 -8.87 14.58 58.59
CA LEU A 7 -9.09 14.24 57.18
C LEU A 7 -8.15 13.11 56.75
N GLN A 8 -8.37 11.92 57.32
CA GLN A 8 -7.96 10.67 56.68
C GLN A 8 -8.93 10.40 55.53
N LEU A 9 -8.71 11.07 54.40
CA LEU A 9 -9.11 10.50 53.12
C LEU A 9 -8.34 9.19 52.97
N GLU A 10 -9.07 8.08 52.82
CA GLU A 10 -8.51 6.87 52.25
C GLU A 10 -8.08 7.21 50.82
N GLN A 11 -6.81 7.60 50.66
CA GLN A 11 -6.23 7.88 49.35
C GLN A 11 -6.33 6.60 48.52
N THR A 12 -7.29 6.59 47.57
CA THR A 12 -7.38 5.59 46.51
C THR A 12 -6.02 5.44 45.84
N MET A 13 -5.71 4.24 45.37
CA MET A 13 -4.43 3.94 44.71
C MET A 13 -4.13 4.96 43.59
N ALA A 14 -5.17 5.30 42.80
CA ALA A 14 -5.14 6.33 41.78
C ALA A 14 -4.67 7.71 42.30
N LEU A 15 -5.10 8.17 43.48
CA LEU A 15 -4.66 9.45 44.06
C LEU A 15 -3.15 9.45 44.35
N LYS A 16 -2.62 8.35 44.91
CA LYS A 16 -1.18 8.22 45.21
C LYS A 16 -0.34 8.16 43.94
N THR A 17 -0.81 7.42 42.93
CA THR A 17 -0.18 7.37 41.61
C THR A 17 -0.20 8.73 40.93
N LEU A 18 -1.33 9.45 40.99
CA LEU A 18 -1.43 10.81 40.45
C LEU A 18 -0.48 11.76 41.18
N GLU A 19 -0.41 11.78 42.51
CA GLU A 19 0.55 12.58 43.27
C GLU A 19 2.01 12.27 42.88
N LYS A 20 2.36 10.98 42.74
CA LYS A 20 3.67 10.49 42.30
C LYS A 20 4.02 10.95 40.88
N LEU A 21 3.07 10.87 39.93
CA LEU A 21 3.23 11.37 38.56
C LEU A 21 3.35 12.90 38.52
N ARG A 22 2.48 13.60 39.24
CA ARG A 22 2.44 15.04 39.37
C ARG A 22 3.78 15.58 39.89
N LEU A 23 4.34 15.02 40.96
CA LEU A 23 5.66 15.40 41.49
C LEU A 23 6.80 15.25 40.47
N ARG A 24 6.71 14.36 39.47
CA ARG A 24 7.73 14.24 38.40
C ARG A 24 7.72 15.42 37.40
N LEU A 25 6.66 16.21 37.36
CA LEU A 25 6.58 17.43 36.55
C LEU A 25 7.30 18.62 37.23
N LEU A 26 7.50 18.55 38.55
CA LEU A 26 7.97 19.63 39.39
C LEU A 26 9.52 19.69 39.45
N ASP A 27 10.15 20.29 38.42
CA ASP A 27 11.60 20.56 38.44
C ASP A 27 11.93 21.83 39.22
N LEU A 28 12.17 21.68 40.53
CA LEU A 28 12.65 22.76 41.40
C LEU A 28 14.20 22.82 41.52
N THR A 29 14.93 22.18 40.62
CA THR A 29 16.39 22.12 40.69
C THR A 29 17.06 23.36 40.08
N ALA A 30 18.33 23.58 40.39
CA ALA A 30 19.17 24.62 39.77
C ALA A 30 19.45 24.40 38.26
N ARG A 31 18.86 23.37 37.64
CA ARG A 31 18.86 23.19 36.17
C ARG A 31 17.70 23.93 35.50
N ASN A 32 16.61 24.17 36.22
CA ASN A 32 15.47 24.93 35.72
C ASN A 32 15.87 26.42 35.57
N ARG A 33 15.73 26.96 34.35
CA ARG A 33 16.08 28.37 34.03
C ARG A 33 15.20 29.38 34.77
N LEU A 34 14.04 28.97 35.26
CA LEU A 34 13.16 29.77 36.10
C LEU A 34 13.64 29.87 37.55
N ILE A 35 14.60 29.04 37.96
CA ILE A 35 15.12 28.99 39.34
C ILE A 35 16.58 29.44 39.38
N ASN A 36 17.34 29.12 38.32
CA ASN A 36 18.72 29.57 38.13
C ASN A 36 18.95 29.92 36.66
N PHE A 37 18.53 31.12 36.28
CA PHE A 37 18.78 31.71 34.98
C PHE A 37 20.26 32.05 34.81
N ARG A 38 20.81 31.69 33.64
CA ARG A 38 22.14 32.09 33.21
C ARG A 38 22.01 32.87 31.91
N HIS A 39 22.51 34.10 31.89
CA HIS A 39 22.67 34.86 30.65
C HIS A 39 23.72 34.14 29.78
N THR A 40 23.32 33.76 28.58
CA THR A 40 24.15 33.00 27.62
C THR A 40 23.90 33.53 26.21
N GLY A 41 24.57 32.99 25.20
CA GLY A 41 24.24 33.27 23.79
C GLY A 41 22.79 32.92 23.38
N LYS A 42 22.03 32.22 24.23
CA LYS A 42 20.58 31.91 24.05
C LYS A 42 19.67 32.88 24.82
N SER A 43 20.12 34.12 25.02
CA SER A 43 19.36 35.21 25.63
C SER A 43 19.92 36.56 25.16
N LEU A 44 19.03 37.49 24.81
CA LEU A 44 19.40 38.86 24.47
C LEU A 44 19.07 39.76 25.68
N ARG A 45 20.07 40.47 26.20
CA ARG A 45 19.88 41.50 27.21
C ARG A 45 19.66 42.83 26.53
N ILE A 46 18.79 43.64 27.12
CA ILE A 46 18.45 44.99 26.69
C ILE A 46 19.13 45.98 27.64
N ILE A 47 19.39 47.19 27.16
CA ILE A 47 20.04 48.28 27.88
C ILE A 47 19.22 49.57 27.69
N ASP A 48 19.30 50.50 28.63
CA ASP A 48 18.72 51.85 28.49
C ASP A 48 17.20 51.90 28.20
N GLU A 49 16.42 50.92 28.68
CA GLU A 49 14.96 50.89 28.51
C GLU A 49 14.21 50.91 29.85
N LEU A 50 13.07 51.60 29.89
CA LEU A 50 12.19 51.66 31.06
C LEU A 50 11.21 50.47 31.07
N PRO A 51 11.17 49.64 32.14
CA PRO A 51 10.32 48.44 32.20
C PRO A 51 8.83 48.71 31.90
N ASP A 52 8.24 49.69 32.57
CA ASP A 52 6.81 50.00 32.45
C ASP A 52 6.44 50.53 31.06
N GLN A 53 7.23 51.45 30.50
CA GLN A 53 7.00 52.01 29.16
C GLN A 53 7.11 50.97 28.05
N LEU A 54 8.07 50.04 28.18
CA LEU A 54 8.25 48.96 27.21
C LEU A 54 7.11 47.93 27.29
N VAL A 55 6.61 47.61 28.50
CA VAL A 55 5.40 46.79 28.66
C VAL A 55 4.16 47.50 28.13
N GLU A 56 3.92 48.76 28.48
CA GLU A 56 2.79 49.58 28.01
C GLU A 56 2.74 49.64 26.47
N THR A 57 3.89 49.92 25.84
CA THR A 57 4.01 50.00 24.38
C THR A 57 3.69 48.66 23.70
N LEU A 58 4.23 47.55 24.21
CA LEU A 58 3.94 46.21 23.66
C LEU A 58 2.49 45.77 23.89
N LEU A 59 1.88 46.11 25.04
CA LEU A 59 0.48 45.80 25.33
C LEU A 59 -0.50 46.63 24.50
N SER A 60 -0.12 47.83 24.05
CA SER A 60 -0.90 48.62 23.08
C SER A 60 -1.02 47.95 21.69
N GLY A 61 -0.26 46.86 21.46
CA GLY A 61 -0.17 46.17 20.17
C GLY A 61 0.88 46.78 19.21
N THR A 62 1.72 47.68 19.71
CA THR A 62 2.83 48.26 18.94
C THR A 62 3.99 47.26 18.86
N GLU A 63 4.58 47.10 17.68
CA GLU A 63 5.78 46.28 17.47
C GLU A 63 7.04 47.16 17.62
N MET A 64 8.05 46.66 18.34
CA MET A 64 9.27 47.41 18.64
C MET A 64 10.51 46.78 18.00
N LEU A 65 11.39 47.60 17.41
CA LEU A 65 12.58 47.20 16.65
C LEU A 65 13.81 47.08 17.56
N PHE A 66 14.55 45.96 17.51
CA PHE A 66 15.84 45.88 18.19
C PHE A 66 16.94 46.66 17.45
N LEU A 67 17.56 47.61 18.14
CA LEU A 67 18.72 48.36 17.64
C LEU A 67 20.04 47.72 18.08
N PRO A 68 20.98 47.50 17.14
CA PRO A 68 22.36 47.17 17.48
C PRO A 68 23.15 48.42 17.89
N VAL A 69 24.32 48.21 18.45
CA VAL A 69 25.40 49.21 18.43
C VAL A 69 25.91 49.29 16.98
N PRO A 70 26.05 50.47 16.35
CA PRO A 70 26.63 50.56 15.02
C PRO A 70 28.11 50.15 15.05
N GLU A 71 28.58 49.44 14.03
CA GLU A 71 30.00 49.11 13.89
C GLU A 71 30.82 50.38 13.59
N PRO A 72 32.05 50.51 14.11
CA PRO A 72 32.92 51.64 13.81
C PRO A 72 33.23 51.69 12.31
N THR A 73 33.02 52.84 11.67
CA THR A 73 33.43 53.05 10.29
C THR A 73 34.96 53.05 10.15
N HIS A 74 35.46 52.98 8.93
CA HIS A 74 36.91 52.99 8.68
C HIS A 74 37.58 54.29 9.19
N GLU A 75 36.93 55.44 8.98
CA GLU A 75 37.43 56.74 9.41
C GLU A 75 37.44 56.86 10.94
N GLU A 76 36.34 56.47 11.59
CA GLU A 76 36.23 56.41 13.05
C GLU A 76 37.24 55.42 13.67
N SER A 77 37.53 54.30 13.00
CA SER A 77 38.54 53.33 13.43
C SER A 77 39.97 53.87 13.38
N ILE A 78 40.26 54.78 12.43
CA ILE A 78 41.53 55.51 12.34
C ILE A 78 41.60 56.59 13.43
N GLU A 79 40.56 57.42 13.57
CA GLU A 79 40.49 58.45 14.63
C GLU A 79 40.55 57.83 16.04
N ALA A 80 40.01 56.63 16.21
CA ALA A 80 40.07 55.88 17.45
C ALA A 80 41.43 55.19 17.72
N GLY A 81 42.35 55.17 16.75
CA GLY A 81 43.66 54.55 16.88
C GLY A 81 43.62 53.02 16.89
N PHE A 82 42.60 52.40 16.28
CA PHE A 82 42.61 50.96 15.99
C PHE A 82 43.41 50.64 14.73
N ILE A 83 43.31 51.53 13.73
CA ILE A 83 44.04 51.47 12.45
C ILE A 83 45.03 52.63 12.38
N GLU A 84 46.31 52.35 12.09
CA GLU A 84 47.33 53.37 11.82
C GLU A 84 47.77 53.29 10.35
N ILE A 85 47.73 54.43 9.65
CA ILE A 85 48.25 54.55 8.29
C ILE A 85 49.74 54.93 8.37
N LYS A 86 50.64 54.03 7.96
CA LYS A 86 52.08 54.30 7.97
C LYS A 86 52.42 55.43 7.01
N LYS A 87 52.89 56.56 7.55
CA LYS A 87 53.17 57.81 6.80
C LYS A 87 54.11 57.67 5.59
N VAL A 88 54.95 56.63 5.55
CA VAL A 88 55.96 56.42 4.49
C VAL A 88 55.49 55.43 3.42
N THR A 89 54.83 54.33 3.78
CA THR A 89 54.40 53.29 2.83
C THR A 89 52.94 53.40 2.41
N ARG A 90 52.12 54.23 3.09
CA ARG A 90 50.65 54.26 2.99
C ARG A 90 49.96 52.92 3.28
N GLU A 91 50.68 51.97 3.88
CA GLU A 91 50.09 50.71 4.34
C GLU A 91 49.27 50.95 5.61
N GLU A 92 48.07 50.42 5.62
CA GLU A 92 47.23 50.31 6.81
C GLU A 92 47.76 49.17 7.70
N ALA A 93 48.04 49.49 8.96
CA ALA A 93 48.35 48.50 9.99
C ALA A 93 47.26 48.53 11.06
N ARG A 94 46.65 47.38 11.35
CA ARG A 94 45.80 47.22 12.54
C ARG A 94 46.71 47.14 13.77
N VAL A 95 46.72 48.19 14.58
CA VAL A 95 47.62 48.32 15.74
C VAL A 95 46.96 47.78 17.02
N ARG A 96 45.63 47.76 17.04
CA ARG A 96 44.83 47.20 18.14
C ARG A 96 43.79 46.21 17.60
N LYS A 97 43.24 45.41 18.50
CA LYS A 97 42.05 44.59 18.22
C LYS A 97 40.84 45.52 18.09
N ASP A 98 39.94 45.20 17.16
CA ASP A 98 38.68 45.94 16.97
C ASP A 98 37.88 45.98 18.28
N PRO A 99 37.21 47.10 18.62
CA PRO A 99 36.53 47.28 19.89
C PRO A 99 35.34 46.33 20.02
N THR A 100 35.07 45.86 21.24
CA THR A 100 33.79 45.22 21.56
C THR A 100 32.64 46.21 21.44
N ALA A 101 31.42 45.72 21.21
CA ALA A 101 30.23 46.57 21.14
C ALA A 101 30.03 47.41 22.41
N GLU A 102 30.45 46.92 23.59
CA GLU A 102 30.42 47.69 24.84
C GLU A 102 31.43 48.85 24.86
N GLU A 103 32.68 48.59 24.47
CA GLU A 103 33.73 49.64 24.39
C GLU A 103 33.36 50.72 23.37
N TRP A 104 32.75 50.32 22.25
CA TRP A 104 32.28 51.25 21.22
C TRP A 104 31.06 52.04 21.66
N ALA A 105 30.05 51.39 22.26
CA ALA A 105 28.86 52.05 22.81
C ALA A 105 29.23 53.13 23.85
N LYS A 106 30.17 52.85 24.76
CA LYS A 106 30.72 53.84 25.71
C LYS A 106 31.33 55.06 25.03
N ARG A 107 31.99 54.88 23.88
CA ARG A 107 32.57 56.00 23.11
C ARG A 107 31.51 56.81 22.37
N LEU A 108 30.42 56.17 21.93
CA LEU A 108 29.26 56.83 21.32
C LEU A 108 28.37 57.55 22.35
N GLY A 109 28.65 57.42 23.65
CA GLY A 109 27.85 58.00 24.73
C GLY A 109 26.55 57.26 25.02
N LEU A 110 26.42 56.00 24.56
CA LEU A 110 25.31 55.12 24.91
C LEU A 110 25.49 54.58 26.33
N GLU A 111 24.39 54.44 27.06
CA GLU A 111 24.39 53.69 28.32
C GLU A 111 24.74 52.22 28.04
N THR A 112 25.52 51.60 28.92
CA THR A 112 26.03 50.23 28.76
C THR A 112 25.77 49.34 29.98
N SER A 113 25.20 49.91 31.03
CA SER A 113 24.59 49.15 32.13
C SER A 113 23.45 48.28 31.63
N TYR A 114 23.44 47.03 32.06
CA TYR A 114 22.32 46.11 31.89
C TYR A 114 21.28 46.21 33.02
N GLU A 115 21.51 47.03 34.06
CA GLU A 115 20.47 47.42 34.99
C GLU A 115 19.60 48.48 34.29
N ALA A 116 18.31 48.21 34.14
CA ALA A 116 17.37 49.17 33.57
C ALA A 116 17.25 50.41 34.48
N PRO A 117 17.19 51.63 33.91
CA PRO A 117 16.99 52.85 34.68
C PRO A 117 15.71 52.81 35.52
N GLU A 118 15.67 53.60 36.58
CA GLU A 118 14.45 53.88 37.34
C GLU A 118 13.60 54.90 36.58
N SER A 119 12.28 54.76 36.66
CA SER A 119 11.33 55.66 35.99
C SER A 119 11.48 57.11 36.50
N PRO A 120 11.80 58.09 35.63
CA PRO A 120 12.11 59.46 36.06
C PRO A 120 10.87 60.22 36.55
N THR A 121 11.04 61.00 37.62
CA THR A 121 9.94 61.62 38.37
C THR A 121 9.27 62.83 37.68
N GLU A 122 9.88 63.41 36.64
CA GLU A 122 9.44 64.68 36.04
C GLU A 122 9.20 64.58 34.53
N THR A 123 10.14 64.04 33.75
CA THR A 123 10.02 63.88 32.29
C THR A 123 10.70 62.61 31.81
N ILE A 124 10.01 61.84 30.97
CA ILE A 124 10.56 60.69 30.25
C ILE A 124 11.28 61.20 28.99
N ASP A 125 12.54 60.78 28.79
CA ASP A 125 13.30 61.12 27.59
C ASP A 125 12.68 60.49 26.33
N ARG A 126 12.76 61.22 25.21
CA ARG A 126 12.19 60.77 23.91
C ARG A 126 12.65 59.37 23.49
N LYS A 127 13.89 58.99 23.79
CA LYS A 127 14.47 57.67 23.49
C LYS A 127 13.76 56.50 24.19
N HIS A 128 13.04 56.73 25.29
CA HIS A 128 12.25 55.71 25.98
C HIS A 128 10.76 55.72 25.58
N THR A 129 10.39 56.52 24.57
CA THR A 129 9.02 56.68 24.05
C THR A 129 8.92 56.43 22.55
N ASP A 130 10.02 55.98 21.92
CA ASP A 130 10.01 55.55 20.54
C ASP A 130 9.72 54.03 20.45
N THR A 131 9.74 53.50 19.22
CA THR A 131 9.48 52.07 18.96
C THR A 131 10.76 51.27 18.79
N ALA A 132 11.87 51.71 19.41
CA ALA A 132 13.16 51.06 19.35
C ALA A 132 13.51 50.42 20.70
N ILE A 133 14.41 49.43 20.67
CA ILE A 133 14.92 48.75 21.86
C ILE A 133 16.44 48.65 21.73
N GLN A 134 17.18 49.39 22.55
CA GLN A 134 18.64 49.41 22.45
C GLN A 134 19.27 48.11 22.99
N THR A 135 20.25 47.60 22.24
CA THR A 135 21.03 46.41 22.63
C THR A 135 22.53 46.68 22.56
N LEU A 136 23.30 45.89 23.31
CA LEU A 136 24.76 46.03 23.42
C LEU A 136 25.50 45.02 22.52
N LEU A 137 25.05 44.87 21.26
CA LEU A 137 25.62 43.95 20.27
C LEU A 137 25.78 44.63 18.92
N TYR A 138 26.79 44.25 18.14
CA TYR A 138 26.91 44.65 16.74
C TYR A 138 25.84 43.96 15.86
N PRO A 139 25.53 44.50 14.66
CA PRO A 139 24.38 44.05 13.86
C PRO A 139 24.40 42.55 13.54
N TYR A 140 25.56 41.99 13.19
CA TYR A 140 25.68 40.57 12.85
C TYR A 140 25.48 39.65 14.06
N GLU A 141 25.99 40.04 15.24
CA GLU A 141 25.80 39.29 16.48
C GLU A 141 24.34 39.35 16.96
N LEU A 142 23.71 40.51 16.80
CA LEU A 142 22.30 40.73 17.11
C LEU A 142 21.40 39.86 16.22
N GLU A 143 21.56 39.93 14.89
CA GLU A 143 20.82 39.06 13.96
C GLU A 143 21.03 37.59 14.31
N THR A 144 22.27 37.14 14.50
CA THR A 144 22.58 35.73 14.78
C THR A 144 21.85 35.25 16.04
N ARG A 145 21.80 36.09 17.08
CA ARG A 145 21.13 35.78 18.35
C ARG A 145 19.62 35.78 18.24
N LEU A 146 19.05 36.80 17.60
CA LEU A 146 17.61 36.96 17.38
C LEU A 146 17.05 35.85 16.47
N LYS A 147 17.75 35.52 15.39
CA LYS A 147 17.46 34.37 14.53
C LYS A 147 17.41 33.05 15.31
N GLY A 148 18.40 32.79 16.16
CA GLY A 148 18.46 31.57 16.97
C GLY A 148 17.34 31.48 18.01
N LEU A 149 17.00 32.61 18.66
CA LEU A 149 15.85 32.71 19.56
C LEU A 149 14.54 32.43 18.83
N ARG A 150 14.30 33.09 17.68
CA ARG A 150 13.10 32.90 16.85
C ARG A 150 12.94 31.46 16.39
N GLN A 151 13.96 30.87 15.77
CA GLN A 151 13.89 29.50 15.27
C GLN A 151 13.58 28.50 16.38
N THR A 152 14.14 28.68 17.58
CA THR A 152 13.85 27.81 18.72
C THR A 152 12.42 28.01 19.25
N ALA A 153 11.91 29.25 19.25
CA ALA A 153 10.54 29.55 19.64
C ALA A 153 9.50 28.99 18.66
N GLU A 154 9.73 29.14 17.35
CA GLU A 154 8.90 28.56 16.29
C GLU A 154 8.86 27.03 16.37
N LEU A 155 10.01 26.38 16.58
CA LEU A 155 10.08 24.95 16.83
C LEU A 155 9.32 24.53 18.11
N GLY A 156 9.38 25.35 19.17
CA GLY A 156 8.60 25.10 20.40
C GLY A 156 7.09 25.10 20.16
N ILE A 157 6.60 26.03 19.33
CA ILE A 157 5.18 26.09 18.94
C ILE A 157 4.82 24.90 18.04
N GLN A 158 5.66 24.52 17.08
CA GLN A 158 5.40 23.39 16.18
C GLN A 158 5.40 22.03 16.89
N GLU A 159 6.35 21.81 17.80
CA GLU A 159 6.55 20.52 18.48
C GLU A 159 5.70 20.37 19.74
N MET A 160 5.51 21.43 20.53
CA MET A 160 4.83 21.37 21.84
C MET A 160 3.53 22.18 21.90
N GLY A 161 3.17 22.90 20.83
CA GLY A 161 1.98 23.76 20.82
C GLY A 161 2.00 24.85 21.90
N ALA A 162 3.18 25.39 22.25
CA ALA A 162 3.32 26.35 23.35
C ALA A 162 4.32 27.46 23.01
N ASN A 163 3.99 28.72 23.35
CA ASN A 163 4.96 29.80 23.26
C ASN A 163 6.00 29.68 24.39
N ILE A 164 7.26 29.59 23.99
CA ILE A 164 8.40 29.55 24.91
C ILE A 164 9.22 30.85 24.91
N LEU A 165 8.87 31.87 24.12
CA LEU A 165 9.59 33.14 24.05
C LEU A 165 8.98 34.18 24.99
N TYR A 166 9.79 34.69 25.92
CA TYR A 166 9.38 35.66 26.92
C TYR A 166 10.38 36.81 26.99
N LEU A 167 9.85 38.00 27.23
CA LEU A 167 10.61 39.14 27.69
C LEU A 167 10.52 39.17 29.22
N ALA A 168 11.63 38.85 29.87
CA ALA A 168 11.73 38.83 31.33
C ALA A 168 12.20 40.19 31.85
N PHE A 169 11.43 40.76 32.78
CA PHE A 169 11.74 42.02 33.46
C PHE A 169 12.00 41.73 34.94
N GLY A 170 13.14 42.20 35.44
CA GLY A 170 13.54 42.01 36.82
C GLY A 170 13.95 40.57 37.11
N PHE A 171 15.00 40.42 37.91
CA PHE A 171 15.49 39.13 38.35
C PHE A 171 15.81 39.20 39.84
N LEU A 172 15.35 38.20 40.58
CA LEU A 172 15.73 38.01 41.97
C LEU A 172 17.11 37.33 42.02
N GLU A 173 18.09 38.00 42.61
CA GLU A 173 19.36 37.41 43.05
C GLU A 173 19.17 36.85 44.47
N TRP A 174 19.09 35.52 44.60
CA TRP A 174 18.76 34.81 45.82
C TRP A 174 19.78 33.70 46.15
N PHE A 175 19.72 33.20 47.39
CA PHE A 175 20.61 32.16 47.91
C PHE A 175 19.79 31.02 48.50
N GLU A 176 20.24 29.78 48.30
CA GLU A 176 19.65 28.62 48.97
C GLU A 176 20.11 28.53 50.44
N SER A 177 19.26 27.97 51.30
CA SER A 177 19.58 27.67 52.69
C SER A 177 20.85 26.82 52.80
N GLY A 178 21.92 27.39 53.34
CA GLY A 178 23.23 26.73 53.48
C GLY A 178 24.11 26.71 52.23
N ASN A 179 23.79 27.49 51.19
CA ASN A 179 24.56 27.54 49.93
C ASN A 179 24.88 28.98 49.51
N ASP A 180 26.16 29.34 49.49
CA ASP A 180 26.62 30.69 49.13
C ASP A 180 26.67 30.97 47.61
N ASN A 181 26.30 30.00 46.76
CA ASN A 181 26.19 30.25 45.33
C ASN A 181 24.90 31.04 45.02
N ALA A 182 25.08 32.33 44.68
CA ALA A 182 24.00 33.18 44.20
C ALA A 182 23.31 32.57 42.97
N ARG A 183 21.99 32.71 42.93
CA ARG A 183 21.12 32.30 41.82
C ARG A 183 20.32 33.49 41.35
N ILE A 184 20.05 33.54 40.07
CA ILE A 184 19.32 34.63 39.43
C ILE A 184 18.04 34.02 38.86
N ALA A 185 16.86 34.55 39.16
CA ALA A 185 15.59 34.00 38.67
C ALA A 185 14.70 35.14 38.15
N PRO A 186 14.12 35.04 36.93
CA PRO A 186 13.29 36.11 36.38
C PRO A 186 12.01 36.29 37.22
N LEU A 187 11.46 37.50 37.24
CA LEU A 187 10.32 37.84 38.09
C LEU A 187 9.03 38.07 37.29
N PHE A 188 9.02 39.11 36.46
CA PHE A 188 7.89 39.50 35.62
C PHE A 188 8.12 38.98 34.19
N LEU A 189 7.14 38.31 33.60
CA LEU A 189 7.33 37.56 32.35
C LEU A 189 6.24 37.91 31.34
N LEU A 190 6.61 38.69 30.33
CA LEU A 190 5.74 39.06 29.22
C LEU A 190 5.91 38.07 28.05
N PRO A 191 4.87 37.33 27.63
CA PRO A 191 4.93 36.47 26.44
C PRO A 191 5.18 37.29 25.17
N ALA A 192 6.21 36.92 24.42
CA ALA A 192 6.68 37.68 23.27
C ALA A 192 6.62 36.86 21.97
N ARG A 193 6.57 37.54 20.83
CA ARG A 193 6.86 36.99 19.50
C ARG A 193 7.96 37.80 18.84
N LEU A 194 8.77 37.14 18.04
CA LEU A 194 9.80 37.78 17.22
C LEU A 194 9.46 37.66 15.75
N GLN A 195 9.40 38.79 15.05
CA GLN A 195 9.27 38.81 13.59
C GLN A 195 10.61 39.21 12.96
N LYS A 196 10.81 38.80 11.71
CA LYS A 196 11.99 39.15 10.93
C LYS A 196 11.55 40.11 9.85
N GLU A 197 12.14 41.29 9.88
CA GLU A 197 11.87 42.37 8.95
C GLU A 197 12.75 42.26 7.68
N ARG A 198 12.73 43.33 6.90
CA ARG A 198 13.56 43.50 5.71
C ARG A 198 15.07 43.49 6.04
N LEU A 199 15.86 43.27 4.98
CA LEU A 199 17.31 43.45 5.02
C LEU A 199 17.64 44.95 5.11
N ASN A 200 18.41 45.35 6.11
CA ASN A 200 18.97 46.70 6.19
C ASN A 200 20.20 46.78 5.26
N PRO A 201 20.22 47.66 4.24
CA PRO A 201 21.32 47.73 3.28
C PRO A 201 22.60 48.34 3.84
N GLY A 202 22.51 49.12 4.93
CA GLY A 202 23.65 49.74 5.60
C GLY A 202 24.45 48.73 6.44
N THR A 203 23.76 47.94 7.27
CA THR A 203 24.39 46.91 8.11
C THR A 203 24.57 45.56 7.39
N ARG A 204 23.85 45.34 6.27
CA ARG A 204 23.75 44.07 5.55
C ARG A 204 23.19 42.91 6.39
N THR A 205 22.44 43.24 7.43
CA THR A 205 21.76 42.28 8.33
C THR A 205 20.25 42.46 8.24
N TYR A 206 19.50 41.43 8.61
CA TYR A 206 18.06 41.54 8.74
C TYR A 206 17.65 42.19 10.06
N GLU A 207 16.69 43.10 9.98
CA GLU A 207 16.04 43.72 11.14
C GLU A 207 15.07 42.73 11.81
N TYR A 208 14.76 42.93 13.08
CA TYR A 208 13.87 42.07 13.86
C TYR A 208 13.06 42.90 14.86
N THR A 209 11.75 42.65 14.88
CA THR A 209 10.79 43.29 15.78
C THR A 209 10.32 42.30 16.85
N VAL A 210 9.97 42.84 18.03
CA VAL A 210 9.25 42.11 19.08
C VAL A 210 7.84 42.68 19.23
N ALA A 211 6.89 41.78 19.41
CA ALA A 211 5.49 42.10 19.71
C ALA A 211 5.02 41.26 20.91
N TYR A 212 4.04 41.75 21.64
CA TYR A 212 3.31 40.94 22.63
C TYR A 212 2.63 39.75 21.91
N SER A 213 2.77 38.52 22.42
CA SER A 213 2.11 37.36 21.80
C SER A 213 0.59 37.37 22.01
N GLY A 214 0.11 38.23 22.90
CA GLY A 214 -1.25 38.29 23.38
C GLY A 214 -1.50 37.45 24.62
N GLU A 215 -0.66 36.45 24.94
CA GLU A 215 -0.86 35.49 26.06
C GLU A 215 -0.78 36.14 27.44
N ASP A 216 -1.37 35.51 28.48
CA ASP A 216 -1.37 36.04 29.85
C ASP A 216 0.05 36.36 30.36
N ILE A 217 0.21 37.54 30.95
CA ILE A 217 1.40 37.89 31.72
C ILE A 217 1.38 37.02 32.97
N ILE A 218 2.49 36.34 33.27
CA ILE A 218 2.57 35.42 34.40
C ILE A 218 3.73 35.77 35.34
N PRO A 219 3.57 35.63 36.66
CA PRO A 219 4.69 35.62 37.57
C PRO A 219 5.49 34.33 37.38
N ASN A 220 6.74 34.32 37.84
CA ASN A 220 7.55 33.10 37.85
C ASN A 220 7.02 32.07 38.87
N LEU A 221 6.09 31.23 38.42
CA LEU A 221 5.45 30.18 39.22
C LEU A 221 6.46 29.18 39.82
N SER A 222 7.57 28.87 39.11
CA SER A 222 8.57 27.90 39.60
C SER A 222 9.37 28.48 40.77
N LEU A 223 9.75 29.75 40.67
CA LEU A 223 10.37 30.46 41.77
C LEU A 223 9.38 30.59 42.94
N ARG A 224 8.13 30.98 42.69
CA ARG A 224 7.10 31.10 43.73
C ARG A 224 6.92 29.80 44.51
N GLU A 225 6.84 28.66 43.83
CA GLU A 225 6.69 27.36 44.50
C GLU A 225 7.94 26.94 45.26
N LYS A 226 9.14 27.20 44.71
CA LYS A 226 10.42 26.98 45.40
C LYS A 226 10.53 27.81 46.68
N LEU A 227 10.16 29.09 46.62
CA LEU A 227 10.19 29.99 47.77
C LEU A 227 9.12 29.63 48.82
N ARG A 228 7.95 29.16 48.38
CA ARG A 228 6.89 28.66 49.27
C ARG A 228 7.33 27.42 50.06
N ILE A 229 8.00 26.48 49.41
CA ILE A 229 8.46 25.23 50.04
C ILE A 229 9.68 25.46 50.94
N ASP A 230 10.74 26.11 50.44
CA ASP A 230 12.02 26.21 51.14
C ASP A 230 12.05 27.32 52.21
N PHE A 231 11.28 28.41 52.01
CA PHE A 231 11.35 29.63 52.82
C PHE A 231 10.00 30.07 53.41
N THR A 232 8.90 29.35 53.12
CA THR A 232 7.52 29.76 53.49
C THR A 232 7.16 31.17 52.95
N MET A 233 7.81 31.59 51.86
CA MET A 233 7.63 32.89 51.24
C MET A 233 6.75 32.78 49.99
N ALA A 234 5.65 33.52 49.95
CA ALA A 234 4.80 33.64 48.77
C ALA A 234 5.17 34.92 47.99
N LEU A 235 5.63 34.77 46.75
CA LEU A 235 5.70 35.91 45.83
C LEU A 235 4.28 36.43 45.54
N PRO A 236 4.11 37.75 45.30
CA PRO A 236 2.80 38.31 44.98
C PRO A 236 2.16 37.65 43.74
N ASP A 237 0.83 37.72 43.67
CA ASP A 237 0.09 37.43 42.44
C ASP A 237 0.13 38.67 41.52
N MET A 238 -0.18 38.46 40.23
CA MET A 238 -0.25 39.52 39.22
C MET A 238 -1.61 39.49 38.53
N ASP A 239 -2.12 40.65 38.15
CA ASP A 239 -3.31 40.82 37.32
C ASP A 239 -2.96 41.47 35.96
N GLU A 240 -3.96 41.70 35.10
CA GLU A 240 -3.75 42.31 33.77
C GLU A 240 -3.29 43.79 33.82
N ASN A 241 -3.36 44.46 34.99
CA ASN A 241 -2.97 45.86 35.17
C ASN A 241 -1.64 46.05 35.91
N THR A 242 -1.07 44.96 36.43
CA THR A 242 0.15 45.00 37.26
C THR A 242 1.35 45.40 36.41
N THR A 243 2.00 46.53 36.73
CA THR A 243 3.21 46.97 36.02
C THR A 243 4.47 46.30 36.59
N PRO A 244 5.56 46.19 35.80
CA PRO A 244 6.86 45.73 36.30
C PRO A 244 7.35 46.49 37.54
N GLU A 245 7.32 47.82 37.55
CA GLU A 245 7.83 48.63 38.66
C GLU A 245 7.01 48.46 39.95
N ASP A 246 5.69 48.29 39.86
CA ASP A 246 4.85 48.02 41.04
C ASP A 246 5.11 46.61 41.59
N TYR A 247 5.18 45.59 40.73
CA TYR A 247 5.56 44.24 41.15
C TYR A 247 6.97 44.19 41.76
N PHE A 248 7.91 44.99 41.25
CA PHE A 248 9.26 45.13 41.83
C PHE A 248 9.24 45.71 43.25
N LYS A 249 8.39 46.70 43.53
CA LYS A 249 8.24 47.28 44.89
C LYS A 249 7.71 46.24 45.87
N GLU A 250 6.70 45.46 45.48
CA GLU A 250 6.14 44.40 46.32
C GLU A 250 7.14 43.28 46.61
N VAL A 251 7.88 42.83 45.58
CA VAL A 251 8.95 41.83 45.76
C VAL A 251 10.10 42.38 46.62
N LEU A 252 10.46 43.67 46.49
CA LEU A 252 11.48 44.30 47.33
C LEU A 252 11.07 44.32 48.81
N ALA A 253 9.86 44.79 49.12
CA ALA A 253 9.34 44.79 50.49
C ALA A 253 9.36 43.38 51.11
N LEU A 254 8.95 42.38 50.34
CA LEU A 254 8.94 40.98 50.78
C LEU A 254 10.35 40.43 51.12
N ILE A 255 11.38 40.79 50.34
CA ILE A 255 12.75 40.30 50.58
C ILE A 255 13.52 41.13 51.61
N GLU A 256 13.24 42.43 51.76
CA GLU A 256 13.90 43.27 52.77
C GLU A 256 13.53 42.84 54.20
N GLU A 257 12.26 42.47 54.43
CA GLU A 257 11.80 41.98 55.73
C GLU A 257 12.37 40.59 56.09
N ASN A 258 12.59 39.72 55.09
CA ASN A 258 12.79 38.29 55.32
C ASN A 258 14.18 37.75 54.93
N GLN A 259 14.86 38.38 53.97
CA GLN A 259 16.07 37.85 53.30
C GLN A 259 17.07 38.95 52.91
N PRO A 260 17.77 39.60 53.86
CA PRO A 260 18.61 40.79 53.63
C PRO A 260 19.87 40.55 52.77
N ARG A 261 20.17 39.30 52.38
CA ARG A 261 21.23 38.98 51.40
C ARG A 261 20.74 39.05 49.96
N TRP A 262 19.43 38.99 49.72
CA TRP A 262 18.85 38.90 48.38
C TRP A 262 18.73 40.28 47.76
N ARG A 263 18.70 40.35 46.42
CA ARG A 263 18.66 41.63 45.69
C ARG A 263 17.76 41.52 44.47
N LEU A 264 17.02 42.59 44.18
CA LEU A 264 16.43 42.79 42.87
C LEU A 264 17.51 43.27 41.89
N ARG A 265 17.60 42.64 40.72
CA ARG A 265 18.40 43.06 39.57
C ARG A 265 17.46 43.51 38.47
N ARG A 266 17.56 44.74 38.01
CA ARG A 266 16.63 45.38 37.05
C ARG A 266 16.94 44.99 35.60
N PHE A 267 17.34 43.73 35.36
CA PHE A 267 17.68 43.30 34.00
C PHE A 267 16.41 43.09 33.16
N ILE A 268 16.44 43.56 31.92
CA ILE A 268 15.45 43.21 30.88
C ILE A 268 16.12 42.22 29.92
N THR A 269 15.49 41.07 29.65
CA THR A 269 16.10 40.00 28.85
C THR A 269 15.08 39.20 28.05
N LEU A 270 15.21 39.21 26.73
CA LEU A 270 14.47 38.33 25.82
C LEU A 270 15.09 36.92 25.84
N THR A 271 14.30 35.90 26.17
CA THR A 271 14.80 34.53 26.28
C THR A 271 13.73 33.45 26.18
N LEU A 272 14.17 32.19 26.25
CA LEU A 272 13.36 30.99 26.09
C LEU A 272 13.11 30.30 27.43
N LEU A 273 11.85 30.22 27.85
CA LEU A 273 11.39 29.66 29.12
C LEU A 273 10.23 28.69 28.86
N ASN A 274 10.21 27.56 29.57
CA ASN A 274 9.17 26.54 29.41
C ASN A 274 8.41 26.38 30.74
N PHE A 275 7.13 26.72 30.71
CA PHE A 275 6.23 26.68 31.88
C PHE A 275 5.31 25.46 31.90
N SER A 276 5.19 24.73 30.77
CA SER A 276 4.12 23.74 30.55
C SER A 276 4.06 22.70 31.66
N LYS A 277 5.22 22.20 32.13
CA LYS A 277 5.27 21.20 33.21
C LYS A 277 4.70 21.71 34.54
N LEU A 278 4.93 22.98 34.88
CA LEU A 278 4.44 23.52 36.15
C LEU A 278 2.97 23.92 36.07
N LEU A 279 2.51 24.42 34.91
CA LEU A 279 1.07 24.60 34.67
C LEU A 279 0.35 23.24 34.78
N MET A 280 0.84 22.21 34.10
CA MET A 280 0.32 20.84 34.25
C MET A 280 0.39 20.33 35.71
N TYR A 281 1.45 20.62 36.46
CA TYR A 281 1.53 20.27 37.90
C TYR A 281 0.43 20.96 38.72
N LEU A 282 0.07 22.20 38.40
CA LEU A 282 -1.00 22.92 39.07
C LEU A 282 -2.39 22.46 38.59
N ASP A 283 -2.56 22.21 37.30
CA ASP A 283 -3.82 21.76 36.71
C ASP A 283 -4.17 20.31 37.09
N LEU A 284 -3.17 19.49 37.41
CA LEU A 284 -3.35 18.11 37.92
C LEU A 284 -3.52 18.04 39.44
N ASP A 285 -3.86 19.16 40.10
CA ASP A 285 -4.17 19.19 41.54
C ASP A 285 -5.64 18.82 41.81
N PRO A 286 -5.94 17.68 42.46
CA PRO A 286 -7.32 17.30 42.75
C PRO A 286 -8.07 18.31 43.62
N ALA A 287 -7.36 19.13 44.41
CA ALA A 287 -7.96 20.19 45.22
C ALA A 287 -8.48 21.38 44.40
N ARG A 288 -8.11 21.49 43.12
CA ARG A 288 -8.53 22.58 42.21
C ARG A 288 -9.67 22.19 41.27
N TRP A 289 -10.03 20.91 41.20
CA TRP A 289 -11.10 20.43 40.33
C TRP A 289 -12.50 20.64 40.94
N PRO A 290 -13.56 20.75 40.12
CA PRO A 290 -14.94 20.81 40.61
C PRO A 290 -15.28 19.56 41.43
N LYS A 291 -15.92 19.76 42.60
CA LYS A 291 -16.30 18.65 43.49
C LYS A 291 -17.23 17.63 42.84
N ASP A 292 -18.14 18.08 41.97
CA ASP A 292 -19.12 17.24 41.28
C ASP A 292 -18.60 16.69 39.94
N GLY A 293 -17.29 16.80 39.68
CA GLY A 293 -16.65 16.43 38.41
C GLY A 293 -15.15 16.20 38.56
N ASN A 294 -14.73 15.57 39.64
CA ASN A 294 -13.33 15.25 39.88
C ASN A 294 -12.83 14.21 38.86
N ILE A 295 -11.72 14.50 38.20
CA ILE A 295 -11.20 13.68 37.09
C ILE A 295 -10.71 12.30 37.59
N ILE A 296 -10.35 12.18 38.89
CA ILE A 296 -9.89 10.91 39.47
C ILE A 296 -10.99 9.83 39.50
N ASP A 297 -12.25 10.24 39.64
CA ASP A 297 -13.41 9.36 39.74
C ASP A 297 -13.90 8.88 38.36
N HIS A 298 -13.22 9.28 37.28
CA HIS A 298 -13.59 8.90 35.92
C HIS A 298 -13.08 7.48 35.59
N PRO A 299 -13.93 6.52 35.19
CA PRO A 299 -13.55 5.10 35.06
C PRO A 299 -12.38 4.79 34.13
N ILE A 300 -12.14 5.62 33.10
CA ILE A 300 -10.97 5.47 32.22
C ILE A 300 -9.67 5.92 32.91
N ILE A 301 -9.75 6.99 33.71
CA ILE A 301 -8.60 7.55 34.43
C ILE A 301 -8.22 6.64 35.60
N GLU A 302 -9.21 6.10 36.31
CA GLU A 302 -9.00 5.09 37.34
C GLU A 302 -8.25 3.87 36.78
N ARG A 303 -8.72 3.30 35.65
CA ARG A 303 -8.03 2.18 34.97
C ARG A 303 -6.60 2.52 34.57
N PHE A 304 -6.38 3.70 33.98
CA PHE A 304 -5.05 4.14 33.54
C PHE A 304 -4.07 4.36 34.70
N LEU A 305 -4.56 4.84 35.86
CA LEU A 305 -3.73 5.05 37.05
C LEU A 305 -3.55 3.78 37.89
N ALA A 306 -4.51 2.86 37.87
CA ALA A 306 -4.42 1.57 38.55
C ALA A 306 -3.34 0.67 37.94
N ASP A 307 -3.20 0.65 36.62
CA ASP A 307 -2.23 -0.20 35.94
C ASP A 307 -0.77 0.29 36.07
N TYR A 308 -0.58 1.56 36.47
CA TYR A 308 0.74 2.19 36.51
C TYR A 308 1.67 1.68 37.63
N ASP A 309 1.11 1.21 38.75
CA ASP A 309 1.87 0.70 39.90
C ASP A 309 1.88 -0.84 39.98
N THR A 310 1.12 -1.54 39.10
CA THR A 310 1.08 -3.01 38.96
C THR A 310 2.08 -3.59 37.97
N GLY A 311 3.06 -2.80 37.53
CA GLY A 311 4.06 -3.23 36.56
C GLY A 311 4.75 -4.54 36.93
N GLN A 312 4.79 -5.47 35.97
CA GLN A 312 5.48 -6.77 35.97
C GLN A 312 4.77 -7.99 36.62
N ASN A 313 3.43 -8.01 36.70
CA ASN A 313 2.68 -9.27 36.85
C ASN A 313 1.92 -9.64 35.57
N GLU A 314 2.65 -9.95 34.48
CA GLU A 314 2.10 -10.66 33.30
C GLU A 314 1.92 -12.15 33.61
N GLU A 315 1.13 -12.49 34.62
CA GLU A 315 0.76 -13.87 34.93
C GLU A 315 -0.52 -13.89 35.78
N ASP A 316 -1.68 -13.77 35.12
CA ASP A 316 -2.84 -14.59 35.45
C ASP A 316 -3.90 -14.59 34.33
N GLY A 317 -4.39 -15.79 34.01
CA GLY A 317 -5.31 -16.00 32.89
C GLY A 317 -6.76 -15.68 33.24
N ALA A 318 -7.27 -14.59 32.70
CA ALA A 318 -8.68 -14.44 32.34
C ALA A 318 -8.78 -14.14 30.83
N ASP A 319 -9.86 -14.59 30.21
CA ASP A 319 -10.13 -14.57 28.77
C ASP A 319 -10.33 -13.13 28.23
N GLY A 320 -9.24 -12.35 28.20
CA GLY A 320 -9.30 -10.90 28.05
C GLY A 320 -7.96 -10.18 28.08
N GLY A 321 -6.90 -10.81 27.54
CA GLY A 321 -5.73 -10.04 27.09
C GLY A 321 -6.14 -9.03 26.00
N PRO A 322 -5.30 -8.03 25.66
CA PRO A 322 -5.55 -7.12 24.54
C PRO A 322 -5.38 -7.87 23.21
N GLY A 323 -6.36 -8.71 22.87
CA GLY A 323 -6.49 -9.29 21.54
C GLY A 323 -6.61 -8.16 20.52
N PHE A 324 -6.01 -8.36 19.35
CA PHE A 324 -6.31 -7.52 18.19
C PHE A 324 -7.83 -7.53 17.98
N GLY A 325 -8.41 -6.36 17.74
CA GLY A 325 -9.86 -6.21 17.58
C GLY A 325 -10.37 -7.13 16.47
N GLU A 326 -11.56 -7.71 16.67
CA GLU A 326 -12.18 -8.57 15.67
C GLU A 326 -12.42 -7.79 14.37
N GLU A 327 -11.88 -8.27 13.25
CA GLU A 327 -12.25 -7.74 11.94
C GLU A 327 -13.66 -8.18 11.60
N TYR A 328 -14.58 -7.22 11.48
CA TYR A 328 -15.95 -7.49 11.09
C TYR A 328 -16.02 -7.73 9.57
N ALA A 329 -16.93 -8.61 9.16
CA ALA A 329 -17.32 -8.76 7.76
C ALA A 329 -18.17 -7.54 7.33
N ILE A 330 -17.51 -6.37 7.16
CA ILE A 330 -18.15 -5.08 6.90
C ILE A 330 -19.09 -5.11 5.69
N ASP A 331 -18.80 -5.92 4.69
CA ASP A 331 -19.62 -6.05 3.48
C ASP A 331 -20.99 -6.68 3.73
N ASP A 332 -21.15 -7.43 4.82
CA ASP A 332 -22.38 -8.14 5.22
C ASP A 332 -23.22 -7.35 6.25
N ILE A 333 -22.76 -6.16 6.67
CA ILE A 333 -23.48 -5.32 7.65
C ILE A 333 -24.57 -4.50 6.95
N ASN A 334 -25.83 -4.83 7.25
CA ASN A 334 -26.98 -4.04 6.77
C ASN A 334 -26.89 -2.57 7.22
N ASP A 335 -27.21 -1.65 6.30
CA ASP A 335 -27.20 -0.19 6.49
C ASP A 335 -25.86 0.39 6.98
N ILE A 336 -24.73 -0.24 6.63
CA ILE A 336 -23.39 0.19 7.09
C ILE A 336 -23.12 1.67 6.85
N HIS A 337 -23.45 2.18 5.65
CA HIS A 337 -23.27 3.58 5.27
C HIS A 337 -24.07 4.58 6.14
N ALA A 338 -25.20 4.16 6.71
CA ALA A 338 -26.02 5.00 7.59
C ALA A 338 -25.57 4.89 9.06
N LYS A 339 -25.10 3.72 9.50
CA LYS A 339 -24.69 3.45 10.89
C LYS A 339 -23.27 3.91 11.19
N TYR A 340 -22.38 3.81 10.20
CA TYR A 340 -20.93 4.05 10.27
C TYR A 340 -20.46 4.80 9.00
N PRO A 341 -20.89 6.06 8.79
CA PRO A 341 -20.56 6.80 7.57
C PRO A 341 -19.06 7.10 7.48
N LEU A 342 -18.52 6.98 6.26
CA LEU A 342 -17.14 7.33 5.90
C LEU A 342 -17.11 8.66 5.14
N VAL A 343 -16.04 9.43 5.32
CA VAL A 343 -15.75 10.69 4.59
C VAL A 343 -14.41 10.67 3.85
N ASP A 344 -13.67 9.59 4.02
CA ASP A 344 -12.34 9.29 3.47
C ASP A 344 -12.27 7.75 3.34
N ASP A 345 -11.40 7.22 2.47
CA ASP A 345 -11.34 5.76 2.24
C ASP A 345 -11.03 4.99 3.54
N ALA A 346 -11.40 3.71 3.62
CA ALA A 346 -11.04 2.84 4.74
C ALA A 346 -10.86 1.38 4.29
N ASP A 347 -9.86 0.70 4.84
CA ASP A 347 -9.73 -0.77 4.75
C ASP A 347 -10.60 -1.49 5.81
N SER A 348 -10.66 -2.83 5.76
CA SER A 348 -11.46 -3.65 6.68
C SER A 348 -11.12 -3.41 8.15
N SER A 349 -9.83 -3.27 8.47
CA SER A 349 -9.35 -3.05 9.83
C SER A 349 -9.71 -1.64 10.34
N GLN A 350 -9.55 -0.62 9.49
CA GLN A 350 -9.89 0.77 9.81
C GLN A 350 -11.40 0.97 9.99
N HIS A 351 -12.21 0.30 9.16
CA HIS A 351 -13.67 0.32 9.29
C HIS A 351 -14.14 -0.49 10.51
N SER A 352 -13.48 -1.60 10.84
CA SER A 352 -13.77 -2.34 12.08
C SER A 352 -13.48 -1.51 13.34
N ALA A 353 -12.36 -0.78 13.35
CA ALA A 353 -12.04 0.16 14.43
C ALA A 353 -13.03 1.34 14.51
N LEU A 354 -13.57 1.79 13.37
CA LEU A 354 -14.64 2.78 13.32
C LEU A 354 -15.91 2.27 14.00
N ILE A 355 -16.36 1.05 13.68
CA ILE A 355 -17.55 0.41 14.26
C ILE A 355 -17.46 0.39 15.79
N ASP A 356 -16.36 -0.15 16.33
CA ASP A 356 -16.13 -0.28 17.77
C ASP A 356 -16.16 1.08 18.51
N ALA A 357 -15.49 2.11 17.99
CA ALA A 357 -15.47 3.45 18.59
C ALA A 357 -16.85 4.11 18.54
N VAL A 358 -17.53 3.98 17.40
CA VAL A 358 -18.80 4.64 17.12
C VAL A 358 -19.92 4.08 18.00
N ASP A 359 -19.84 2.78 18.31
CA ASP A 359 -20.68 2.07 19.29
C ASP A 359 -20.23 2.24 20.75
N GLY A 360 -19.14 2.96 21.00
CA GLY A 360 -18.75 3.46 22.32
C GLY A 360 -17.74 2.60 23.08
N ARG A 361 -17.03 1.68 22.41
CA ARG A 361 -15.88 1.00 23.01
C ARG A 361 -14.70 1.98 23.15
N ASN A 362 -13.92 1.80 24.21
CA ASN A 362 -12.61 2.45 24.35
C ASN A 362 -11.55 1.57 23.69
N LEU A 363 -10.70 2.16 22.86
CA LEU A 363 -9.80 1.42 21.99
C LEU A 363 -8.47 2.14 21.75
N ILE A 364 -7.44 1.35 21.49
CA ILE A 364 -6.10 1.79 21.11
C ILE A 364 -5.90 1.37 19.65
N ILE A 365 -5.68 2.35 18.76
CA ILE A 365 -5.38 2.08 17.35
C ILE A 365 -3.87 2.14 17.16
N GLU A 366 -3.22 0.99 17.05
CA GLU A 366 -1.84 0.89 16.61
C GLU A 366 -1.77 0.80 15.08
N GLY A 367 -0.72 1.38 14.49
CA GLY A 367 -0.42 1.22 13.07
C GLY A 367 0.97 1.78 12.75
N PRO A 368 1.75 1.14 11.87
CA PRO A 368 3.00 1.70 11.36
C PRO A 368 2.85 3.08 10.67
N PRO A 369 3.95 3.81 10.39
CA PRO A 369 3.91 4.99 9.53
C PRO A 369 3.32 4.67 8.15
N GLY A 370 2.43 5.51 7.64
CA GLY A 370 1.78 5.33 6.33
C GLY A 370 0.46 4.55 6.32
N THR A 371 0.10 3.83 7.40
CA THR A 371 -1.12 2.98 7.46
C THR A 371 -2.42 3.76 7.73
N GLY A 372 -2.59 4.96 7.15
CA GLY A 372 -3.88 5.66 7.20
C GLY A 372 -4.36 6.19 8.56
N LYS A 373 -3.58 6.14 9.66
CA LYS A 373 -4.05 6.57 11.00
C LYS A 373 -4.82 7.91 11.05
N SER A 374 -4.33 8.96 10.38
CA SER A 374 -5.03 10.27 10.34
C SER A 374 -6.35 10.26 9.56
N GLN A 375 -6.49 9.32 8.63
CA GLN A 375 -7.69 9.07 7.82
C GLN A 375 -8.71 8.25 8.62
N THR A 376 -8.26 7.24 9.38
CA THR A 376 -9.09 6.58 10.41
C THR A 376 -9.62 7.59 11.43
N ILE A 377 -8.77 8.51 11.92
CA ILE A 377 -9.18 9.58 12.86
C ILE A 377 -10.21 10.53 12.21
N ALA A 378 -10.04 10.93 10.95
CA ALA A 378 -11.01 11.79 10.25
C ALA A 378 -12.39 11.09 10.12
N ASN A 379 -12.40 9.81 9.73
CA ASN A 379 -13.62 8.99 9.68
C ASN A 379 -14.29 8.83 11.06
N LEU A 380 -13.50 8.58 12.12
CA LEU A 380 -13.98 8.51 13.50
C LEU A 380 -14.67 9.80 13.96
N ILE A 381 -14.06 10.96 13.69
CA ILE A 381 -14.61 12.27 14.01
C ILE A 381 -15.93 12.50 13.24
N ALA A 382 -15.94 12.20 11.93
CA ALA A 382 -17.11 12.38 11.08
C ALA A 382 -18.30 11.50 11.50
N ALA A 383 -18.07 10.21 11.76
CA ALA A 383 -19.12 9.30 12.21
C ALA A 383 -19.67 9.65 13.60
N ALA A 384 -18.80 10.10 14.52
CA ALA A 384 -19.24 10.62 15.82
C ALA A 384 -20.09 11.89 15.68
N MET A 385 -19.70 12.81 14.79
CA MET A 385 -20.48 14.02 14.46
C MET A 385 -21.83 13.67 13.82
N ALA A 386 -21.89 12.68 12.92
CA ALA A 386 -23.13 12.20 12.30
C ALA A 386 -24.11 11.63 13.33
N ARG A 387 -23.62 10.99 14.41
CA ARG A 387 -24.42 10.58 15.57
C ARG A 387 -24.71 11.72 16.57
N GLY A 388 -24.43 12.98 16.21
CA GLY A 388 -24.68 14.16 17.05
C GLY A 388 -23.76 14.29 18.27
N LYS A 389 -22.66 13.51 18.35
CA LYS A 389 -21.70 13.60 19.46
C LYS A 389 -20.81 14.85 19.29
N ARG A 390 -20.38 15.42 20.41
CA ARG A 390 -19.29 16.41 20.45
C ARG A 390 -17.97 15.66 20.57
N VAL A 391 -16.97 16.05 19.78
CA VAL A 391 -15.66 15.39 19.76
C VAL A 391 -14.57 16.38 20.17
N LEU A 392 -13.73 15.98 21.13
CA LEU A 392 -12.50 16.69 21.49
C LEU A 392 -11.34 15.85 20.96
N PHE A 393 -10.66 16.36 19.91
CA PHE A 393 -9.44 15.74 19.40
C PHE A 393 -8.22 16.44 20.01
N VAL A 394 -7.34 15.65 20.64
CA VAL A 394 -6.12 16.12 21.29
C VAL A 394 -4.93 15.38 20.70
N ALA A 395 -3.86 16.09 20.40
CA ALA A 395 -2.59 15.51 19.96
C ALA A 395 -1.42 16.30 20.55
N GLU A 396 -0.27 15.64 20.73
CA GLU A 396 0.96 16.27 21.25
C GLU A 396 1.51 17.34 20.30
N LYS A 397 1.41 17.11 18.98
CA LYS A 397 2.02 17.95 17.94
C LYS A 397 0.98 18.64 17.06
N MET A 398 1.22 19.91 16.75
CA MET A 398 0.35 20.72 15.87
C MET A 398 0.18 20.08 14.49
N ALA A 399 1.24 19.52 13.90
CA ALA A 399 1.18 18.85 12.61
C ALA A 399 0.17 17.67 12.56
N ALA A 400 -0.07 16.98 13.68
CA ALA A 400 -1.07 15.92 13.74
C ALA A 400 -2.50 16.48 13.71
N LEU A 401 -2.73 17.61 14.36
CA LEU A 401 -4.00 18.36 14.29
C LEU A 401 -4.23 18.88 12.87
N GLU A 402 -3.24 19.53 12.26
CA GLU A 402 -3.32 20.10 10.91
C GLU A 402 -3.61 19.05 9.83
N VAL A 403 -3.02 17.85 9.91
CA VAL A 403 -3.26 16.77 8.93
C VAL A 403 -4.71 16.25 9.01
N VAL A 404 -5.24 16.05 10.22
CA VAL A 404 -6.64 15.62 10.41
C VAL A 404 -7.60 16.74 10.00
N ARG A 405 -7.30 17.98 10.42
CA ARG A 405 -8.03 19.19 10.05
C ARG A 405 -8.18 19.32 8.54
N ARG A 406 -7.08 19.22 7.79
CA ARG A 406 -7.09 19.31 6.32
C ARG A 406 -7.94 18.22 5.64
N ARG A 407 -8.03 17.01 6.23
CA ARG A 407 -8.93 15.95 5.73
C ARG A 407 -10.40 16.29 6.00
N LEU A 408 -10.73 16.79 7.20
CA LEU A 408 -12.07 17.26 7.53
C LEU A 408 -12.48 18.47 6.66
N ASP A 409 -11.55 19.39 6.36
CA ASP A 409 -11.79 20.51 5.43
C ASP A 409 -12.06 20.01 4.00
N ALA A 410 -11.28 19.03 3.52
CA ALA A 410 -11.50 18.41 2.20
C ALA A 410 -12.84 17.67 2.10
N ALA A 411 -13.30 17.06 3.20
CA ALA A 411 -14.62 16.46 3.34
C ALA A 411 -15.76 17.50 3.56
N GLY A 412 -15.47 18.80 3.55
CA GLY A 412 -16.45 19.86 3.81
C GLY A 412 -16.91 19.99 5.27
N LEU A 413 -16.37 19.17 6.17
CA LEU A 413 -16.63 19.23 7.62
C LEU A 413 -15.86 20.36 8.32
N GLY A 414 -15.01 21.08 7.59
CA GLY A 414 -14.17 22.14 8.13
C GLY A 414 -14.91 23.26 8.85
N GLU A 415 -16.15 23.56 8.46
CA GLU A 415 -16.95 24.58 9.14
C GLU A 415 -17.35 24.18 10.58
N PHE A 416 -17.33 22.89 10.92
CA PHE A 416 -17.77 22.38 12.21
C PHE A 416 -16.66 22.20 13.25
N CYS A 417 -15.40 22.08 12.84
CA CYS A 417 -14.28 21.95 13.78
C CYS A 417 -13.89 23.34 14.31
N LEU A 418 -13.83 23.50 15.63
CA LEU A 418 -13.25 24.66 16.30
C LEU A 418 -11.80 24.34 16.69
N GLU A 419 -10.86 25.13 16.18
CA GLU A 419 -9.46 25.05 16.57
C GLU A 419 -9.20 25.89 17.82
N LEU A 420 -8.56 25.30 18.82
CA LEU A 420 -8.13 25.98 20.04
C LEU A 420 -6.61 25.80 20.17
N HIS A 421 -5.84 26.76 19.64
CA HIS A 421 -4.39 26.82 19.87
C HIS A 421 -4.05 27.87 20.91
N SER A 422 -2.91 27.73 21.59
CA SER A 422 -2.49 28.52 22.75
C SER A 422 -1.95 29.92 22.41
N HIS A 423 -2.65 30.69 21.58
CA HIS A 423 -2.21 32.03 21.17
C HIS A 423 -3.37 33.01 21.22
N LYS A 424 -3.39 33.93 22.20
CA LYS A 424 -4.52 34.85 22.46
C LYS A 424 -4.88 35.78 21.29
N THR A 425 -4.00 35.98 20.30
CA THR A 425 -4.33 36.60 18.99
C THR A 425 -5.47 35.86 18.27
N GLN A 426 -5.66 34.57 18.56
CA GLN A 426 -6.78 33.76 18.09
C GLN A 426 -8.08 34.01 18.84
N LYS A 427 -8.14 34.73 19.97
CA LYS A 427 -9.43 34.99 20.65
C LYS A 427 -10.41 35.70 19.73
N ARG A 428 -9.92 36.68 18.95
CA ARG A 428 -10.72 37.33 17.89
C ARG A 428 -11.06 36.35 16.76
N LYS A 429 -10.08 35.61 16.22
CA LYS A 429 -10.30 34.57 15.19
C LYS A 429 -11.36 33.54 15.61
N VAL A 430 -11.33 33.07 16.85
CA VAL A 430 -12.30 32.13 17.45
C VAL A 430 -13.69 32.77 17.53
N LEU A 431 -13.80 34.03 17.93
CA LEU A 431 -15.06 34.76 17.91
C LEU A 431 -15.59 34.96 16.48
N ASP A 432 -14.73 35.31 15.53
CA ASP A 432 -15.06 35.47 14.10
C ASP A 432 -15.52 34.12 13.49
N GLU A 433 -14.84 33.01 13.82
CA GLU A 433 -15.24 31.65 13.41
C GLU A 433 -16.56 31.21 14.06
N ILE A 434 -16.81 31.54 15.33
CA ILE A 434 -18.09 31.29 16.00
C ILE A 434 -19.20 32.10 15.33
N GLU A 435 -18.97 33.39 15.04
CA GLU A 435 -19.93 34.25 14.35
C GLU A 435 -20.25 33.71 12.94
N PHE A 436 -19.24 33.25 12.20
CA PHE A 436 -19.42 32.60 10.91
C PHE A 436 -20.31 31.34 11.01
N ARG A 437 -20.03 30.44 11.97
CA ARG A 437 -20.83 29.23 12.20
C ARG A 437 -22.28 29.55 12.58
N LEU A 438 -22.49 30.57 13.42
CA LEU A 438 -23.82 31.05 13.80
C LEU A 438 -24.60 31.60 12.59
N LYS A 439 -23.94 32.36 11.70
CA LYS A 439 -24.53 32.87 10.45
C LYS A 439 -24.87 31.75 9.45
N LYS A 440 -24.06 30.67 9.40
CA LYS A 440 -24.31 29.49 8.56
C LYS A 440 -25.40 28.55 9.10
N HIS A 441 -25.76 28.65 10.37
CA HIS A 441 -26.71 27.74 11.01
C HIS A 441 -28.06 27.71 10.26
N GLY A 442 -28.58 26.50 9.97
CA GLY A 442 -29.80 26.30 9.20
C GLY A 442 -29.70 26.54 7.67
N HIS A 443 -28.54 26.94 7.15
CA HIS A 443 -28.34 27.25 5.72
C HIS A 443 -27.56 26.16 4.95
N TYR A 444 -27.24 25.04 5.60
CA TYR A 444 -26.59 23.90 4.97
C TYR A 444 -27.52 23.20 3.98
N ARG A 445 -27.00 22.90 2.78
CA ARG A 445 -27.74 22.16 1.75
C ARG A 445 -27.64 20.66 2.02
N MET A 446 -28.77 19.96 2.01
CA MET A 446 -28.74 18.50 1.93
C MET A 446 -28.24 18.06 0.55
N PRO A 447 -27.33 17.07 0.46
CA PRO A 447 -27.03 16.39 -0.79
C PRO A 447 -28.32 15.83 -1.41
N ARG A 448 -28.47 15.94 -2.73
CA ARG A 448 -29.67 15.42 -3.43
C ARG A 448 -29.54 13.97 -3.86
N ASP A 449 -28.31 13.56 -4.16
CA ASP A 449 -28.03 12.35 -4.93
C ASP A 449 -27.27 11.28 -4.10
N ILE A 450 -27.05 11.53 -2.80
CA ILE A 450 -26.28 10.64 -1.91
C ILE A 450 -26.85 9.22 -1.82
N ASP A 451 -28.19 9.09 -1.81
CA ASP A 451 -28.85 7.77 -1.81
C ASP A 451 -28.67 7.03 -3.13
N VAL A 452 -28.50 7.76 -4.25
CA VAL A 452 -28.22 7.20 -5.58
C VAL A 452 -26.77 6.74 -5.67
N ASP A 453 -25.83 7.54 -5.15
CA ASP A 453 -24.41 7.21 -5.09
C ASP A 453 -24.16 5.97 -4.21
N ILE A 454 -24.83 5.87 -3.05
CA ILE A 454 -24.77 4.69 -2.18
C ILE A 454 -25.36 3.45 -2.87
N ALA A 455 -26.49 3.58 -3.57
CA ALA A 455 -27.09 2.47 -4.30
C ALA A 455 -26.17 1.95 -5.43
N HIS A 456 -25.50 2.85 -6.15
CA HIS A 456 -24.52 2.49 -7.17
C HIS A 456 -23.26 1.84 -6.58
N TYR A 457 -22.78 2.34 -5.44
CA TYR A 457 -21.67 1.72 -4.71
C TYR A 457 -21.98 0.27 -4.31
N GLU A 458 -23.16 0.00 -3.74
CA GLU A 458 -23.57 -1.35 -3.33
C GLU A 458 -23.75 -2.30 -4.54
N GLU A 459 -24.20 -1.80 -5.70
CA GLU A 459 -24.24 -2.57 -6.96
C GLU A 459 -22.84 -2.99 -7.42
N MET A 460 -21.88 -2.05 -7.40
CA MET A 460 -20.48 -2.32 -7.76
C MET A 460 -19.81 -3.28 -6.77
N LYS A 461 -19.99 -3.06 -5.47
CA LYS A 461 -19.52 -3.92 -4.37
C LYS A 461 -20.05 -5.35 -4.53
N THR A 462 -21.35 -5.51 -4.75
CA THR A 462 -21.99 -6.82 -4.99
C THR A 462 -21.40 -7.53 -6.22
N THR A 463 -21.14 -6.77 -7.29
CA THR A 463 -20.54 -7.30 -8.53
C THR A 463 -19.10 -7.81 -8.30
N LEU A 464 -18.28 -7.04 -7.58
CA LEU A 464 -16.90 -7.41 -7.24
C LEU A 464 -16.85 -8.59 -6.26
N LYS A 465 -17.63 -8.55 -5.17
CA LYS A 465 -17.77 -9.66 -4.21
C LYS A 465 -18.19 -10.95 -4.92
N GLY A 466 -19.18 -10.87 -5.81
CA GLY A 466 -19.61 -11.99 -6.64
C GLY A 466 -18.51 -12.56 -7.56
N HIS A 467 -17.51 -11.77 -7.98
CA HIS A 467 -16.35 -12.29 -8.71
C HIS A 467 -15.37 -13.01 -7.77
N VAL A 468 -15.06 -12.42 -6.61
CA VAL A 468 -14.17 -13.00 -5.59
C VAL A 468 -14.72 -14.31 -5.03
N GLU A 469 -16.03 -14.39 -4.78
CA GLU A 469 -16.69 -15.63 -4.36
C GLU A 469 -16.65 -16.70 -5.47
N ARG A 470 -16.87 -16.31 -6.73
CA ARG A 470 -16.84 -17.26 -7.87
C ARG A 470 -15.47 -17.86 -8.12
N ILE A 471 -14.39 -17.10 -7.94
CA ILE A 471 -13.03 -17.60 -8.20
C ILE A 471 -12.50 -18.49 -7.06
N ASN A 472 -12.93 -18.23 -5.82
CA ASN A 472 -12.49 -18.94 -4.61
C ASN A 472 -13.42 -20.07 -4.15
N ARG A 473 -14.64 -20.21 -4.70
CA ARG A 473 -15.50 -21.38 -4.44
C ARG A 473 -15.06 -22.59 -5.29
N PRO A 474 -15.29 -23.84 -4.82
CA PRO A 474 -15.10 -25.03 -5.64
C PRO A 474 -15.93 -24.98 -6.94
N TRP A 475 -15.33 -25.40 -8.05
CA TRP A 475 -16.00 -25.45 -9.34
C TRP A 475 -16.70 -26.81 -9.54
N LYS A 476 -18.03 -26.78 -9.50
CA LYS A 476 -18.90 -27.96 -9.63
C LYS A 476 -18.43 -29.10 -8.71
N ASN A 477 -18.26 -30.33 -9.22
CA ASN A 477 -17.92 -31.53 -8.43
C ASN A 477 -16.40 -31.79 -8.36
N THR A 478 -15.56 -30.93 -8.97
CA THR A 478 -14.11 -31.18 -9.11
C THR A 478 -13.32 -31.12 -7.80
N GLY A 479 -13.91 -30.55 -6.74
CA GLY A 479 -13.26 -30.33 -5.45
C GLY A 479 -12.18 -29.24 -5.45
N LYS A 480 -11.97 -28.55 -6.57
CA LYS A 480 -10.94 -27.50 -6.76
C LYS A 480 -11.61 -26.18 -7.09
N THR A 481 -11.03 -25.08 -6.60
CA THR A 481 -11.44 -23.71 -6.94
C THR A 481 -11.05 -23.34 -8.38
N LEU A 482 -11.73 -22.35 -8.97
CA LEU A 482 -11.32 -21.84 -10.29
C LEU A 482 -9.88 -21.28 -10.26
N HIS A 483 -9.49 -20.65 -9.15
CA HIS A 483 -8.11 -20.20 -8.95
C HIS A 483 -7.09 -21.35 -9.06
N GLU A 484 -7.29 -22.45 -8.32
CA GLU A 484 -6.42 -23.63 -8.38
C GLU A 484 -6.39 -24.26 -9.77
N ILE A 485 -7.54 -24.36 -10.45
CA ILE A 485 -7.65 -24.93 -11.79
C ILE A 485 -6.83 -24.09 -12.79
N PHE A 486 -7.00 -22.77 -12.80
CA PHE A 486 -6.26 -21.89 -13.73
C PHE A 486 -4.75 -21.87 -13.43
N MET A 487 -4.35 -21.88 -12.15
CA MET A 487 -2.93 -21.94 -11.77
C MET A 487 -2.29 -23.28 -12.14
N ALA A 488 -2.98 -24.39 -11.90
CA ALA A 488 -2.53 -25.73 -12.31
C ALA A 488 -2.42 -25.85 -13.83
N ALA A 489 -3.44 -25.43 -14.59
CA ALA A 489 -3.43 -25.44 -16.05
C ALA A 489 -2.28 -24.59 -16.62
N THR A 490 -2.03 -23.42 -16.04
CA THR A 490 -0.92 -22.54 -16.45
C THR A 490 0.45 -23.17 -16.17
N ARG A 491 0.61 -23.86 -15.03
CA ARG A 491 1.83 -24.62 -14.70
C ARG A 491 2.05 -25.76 -15.71
N TYR A 492 1.07 -26.64 -15.87
CA TYR A 492 1.22 -27.82 -16.74
C TYR A 492 1.42 -27.46 -18.22
N ARG A 493 0.79 -26.38 -18.72
CA ARG A 493 1.03 -25.86 -20.07
C ARG A 493 2.49 -25.44 -20.28
N ARG A 494 3.19 -24.96 -19.25
CA ARG A 494 4.63 -24.63 -19.33
C ARG A 494 5.54 -25.85 -19.22
N GLU A 495 5.14 -26.86 -18.45
CA GLU A 495 5.94 -28.08 -18.22
C GLU A 495 5.88 -29.06 -19.40
N ILE A 496 4.71 -29.23 -20.02
CA ILE A 496 4.48 -30.27 -21.04
C ILE A 496 4.90 -29.81 -22.45
N GLY A 497 4.89 -28.50 -22.74
CA GLY A 497 5.31 -27.95 -24.04
C GLY A 497 4.36 -28.22 -25.23
N ILE A 498 3.35 -29.06 -25.05
CA ILE A 498 2.30 -29.38 -26.02
C ILE A 498 1.11 -28.43 -25.80
N ASN A 499 0.40 -28.03 -26.87
CA ASN A 499 -0.85 -27.29 -26.70
C ASN A 499 -1.92 -28.17 -26.01
N PRO A 500 -2.44 -27.82 -24.83
CA PRO A 500 -3.45 -28.63 -24.15
C PRO A 500 -4.72 -28.86 -24.95
N ASP A 501 -5.05 -27.98 -25.91
CA ASP A 501 -6.24 -28.14 -26.77
C ASP A 501 -6.13 -29.40 -27.66
N ALA A 502 -4.91 -29.83 -27.99
CA ALA A 502 -4.64 -31.06 -28.74
C ALA A 502 -4.70 -32.34 -27.88
N LEU A 503 -4.79 -32.19 -26.56
CA LEU A 503 -4.89 -33.28 -25.57
C LEU A 503 -6.24 -33.30 -24.88
N HIS A 504 -7.24 -32.56 -25.38
CA HIS A 504 -8.54 -32.39 -24.73
C HIS A 504 -9.28 -33.74 -24.64
N PRO A 505 -9.46 -34.32 -23.43
CA PRO A 505 -10.11 -35.61 -23.31
C PRO A 505 -11.62 -35.45 -23.49
N GLU A 506 -12.20 -36.15 -24.46
CA GLU A 506 -13.64 -36.11 -24.70
C GLU A 506 -14.44 -36.73 -23.53
N GLY A 507 -15.65 -36.22 -23.31
CA GLY A 507 -16.56 -36.76 -22.30
C GLY A 507 -16.33 -36.29 -20.86
N TYR A 508 -15.32 -35.46 -20.57
CA TYR A 508 -15.11 -34.89 -19.23
C TYR A 508 -15.61 -33.44 -19.10
N ASP A 509 -16.27 -33.14 -17.99
CA ASP A 509 -16.71 -31.80 -17.61
C ASP A 509 -16.63 -31.62 -16.08
N GLY A 510 -16.98 -30.44 -15.55
CA GLY A 510 -16.91 -30.21 -14.10
C GLY A 510 -17.96 -30.97 -13.26
N GLU A 511 -18.99 -31.60 -13.85
CA GLU A 511 -19.97 -32.43 -13.13
C GLU A 511 -19.49 -33.86 -12.97
N ASN A 512 -18.78 -34.40 -13.97
CA ASN A 512 -18.31 -35.78 -13.95
C ASN A 512 -16.82 -35.97 -13.59
N LEU A 513 -16.00 -34.91 -13.63
CA LEU A 513 -14.58 -34.94 -13.20
C LEU A 513 -14.44 -34.80 -11.67
N ASP A 514 -15.14 -35.66 -10.92
CA ASP A 514 -15.03 -35.71 -9.46
C ASP A 514 -13.69 -36.30 -8.97
N ALA A 515 -13.46 -36.29 -7.66
CA ALA A 515 -12.21 -36.81 -7.07
C ALA A 515 -11.96 -38.31 -7.32
N THR A 516 -13.01 -39.10 -7.61
CA THR A 516 -12.92 -40.53 -7.92
C THR A 516 -12.58 -40.74 -9.40
N ALA A 517 -13.17 -39.95 -10.30
CA ALA A 517 -12.82 -39.91 -11.70
C ALA A 517 -11.36 -39.47 -11.90
N GLN A 518 -10.91 -38.45 -11.17
CA GLN A 518 -9.51 -37.98 -11.18
C GLN A 518 -8.54 -39.11 -10.79
N ARG A 519 -8.77 -39.81 -9.67
CA ARG A 519 -7.93 -40.95 -9.25
C ARG A 519 -7.93 -42.10 -10.25
N ARG A 520 -9.09 -42.46 -10.82
CA ARG A 520 -9.18 -43.50 -11.85
C ARG A 520 -8.34 -43.16 -13.08
N MET A 521 -8.32 -41.88 -13.47
CA MET A 521 -7.52 -41.42 -14.59
C MET A 521 -6.01 -41.44 -14.27
N GLU A 522 -5.61 -41.09 -13.04
CA GLU A 522 -4.23 -41.26 -12.56
C GLU A 522 -3.78 -42.73 -12.61
N ASP A 523 -4.61 -43.66 -12.12
CA ASP A 523 -4.36 -45.11 -12.18
C ASP A 523 -4.21 -45.62 -13.63
N GLN A 524 -5.09 -45.16 -14.54
CA GLN A 524 -5.05 -45.50 -15.97
C GLN A 524 -3.78 -44.98 -16.65
N VAL A 525 -3.38 -43.73 -16.38
CA VAL A 525 -2.14 -43.14 -16.92
C VAL A 525 -0.90 -43.88 -16.38
N ALA A 526 -0.88 -44.26 -15.10
CA ALA A 526 0.20 -45.06 -14.54
C ALA A 526 0.30 -46.46 -15.17
N ALA A 527 -0.85 -47.12 -15.42
CA ALA A 527 -0.90 -48.38 -16.13
C ALA A 527 -0.40 -48.26 -17.58
N PHE A 528 -0.86 -47.23 -18.31
CA PHE A 528 -0.42 -46.96 -19.68
C PHE A 528 1.08 -46.67 -19.75
N GLN A 529 1.62 -45.83 -18.85
CA GLN A 529 3.05 -45.53 -18.79
C GLN A 529 3.89 -46.79 -18.54
N LYS A 530 3.41 -47.72 -17.71
CA LYS A 530 4.06 -49.01 -17.47
C LYS A 530 4.08 -49.89 -18.72
N ILE A 531 2.95 -49.98 -19.43
CA ILE A 531 2.85 -50.75 -20.68
C ILE A 531 3.74 -50.14 -21.77
N TYR A 532 3.65 -48.82 -21.99
CA TYR A 532 4.46 -48.08 -22.96
C TYR A 532 5.95 -48.34 -22.75
N ARG A 533 6.47 -48.16 -21.52
CA ARG A 533 7.87 -48.45 -21.19
C ARG A 533 8.27 -49.90 -21.44
N ALA A 534 7.38 -50.86 -21.17
CA ALA A 534 7.64 -52.27 -21.42
C ALA A 534 7.63 -52.65 -22.91
N VAL A 535 6.93 -51.89 -23.76
CA VAL A 535 6.96 -52.04 -25.23
C VAL A 535 8.20 -51.35 -25.80
N THR A 536 8.49 -50.10 -25.41
CA THR A 536 9.69 -49.38 -25.88
C THR A 536 10.98 -50.10 -25.50
N ALA A 537 11.05 -50.75 -24.33
CA ALA A 537 12.22 -51.55 -23.93
C ALA A 537 12.44 -52.85 -24.73
N GLN A 538 11.57 -53.17 -25.71
CA GLN A 538 11.77 -54.26 -26.67
C GLN A 538 12.38 -53.76 -28.00
N LEU A 539 12.59 -52.45 -28.12
CA LEU A 539 13.20 -51.77 -29.25
C LEU A 539 14.63 -51.33 -28.91
N ASP A 540 15.46 -51.14 -29.94
CA ASP A 540 16.73 -50.45 -29.79
C ASP A 540 16.50 -48.94 -29.58
N ASP A 541 17.41 -48.25 -28.87
CA ASP A 541 17.20 -46.88 -28.36
C ASP A 541 16.88 -45.80 -29.44
N ASP A 542 17.21 -46.05 -30.71
CA ASP A 542 16.93 -45.16 -31.86
C ASP A 542 15.64 -45.52 -32.65
N SER A 543 14.90 -46.57 -32.27
CA SER A 543 13.72 -47.03 -33.01
C SER A 543 12.41 -46.41 -32.55
N GLU A 544 11.58 -45.98 -33.50
CA GLU A 544 10.24 -45.45 -33.21
C GLU A 544 9.21 -46.57 -32.96
N LEU A 545 8.12 -46.25 -32.22
CA LEU A 545 7.11 -47.25 -31.84
C LEU A 545 6.43 -47.93 -33.05
N HIS A 546 6.36 -47.23 -34.19
CA HIS A 546 5.80 -47.75 -35.45
C HIS A 546 6.66 -48.85 -36.10
N GLN A 547 7.90 -49.03 -35.63
CA GLN A 547 8.85 -50.03 -36.11
C GLN A 547 8.82 -51.32 -35.28
N HIS A 548 7.96 -51.39 -34.26
CA HIS A 548 7.82 -52.57 -33.42
C HIS A 548 7.24 -53.75 -34.20
N PRO A 549 7.75 -54.99 -34.05
CA PRO A 549 7.25 -56.15 -34.81
C PRO A 549 5.77 -56.51 -34.62
N TRP A 550 5.12 -55.95 -33.59
CA TRP A 550 3.69 -56.11 -33.31
C TRP A 550 2.89 -54.81 -33.55
N TYR A 551 3.49 -53.77 -34.12
CA TYR A 551 2.77 -52.57 -34.54
C TYR A 551 1.72 -52.95 -35.60
N GLY A 552 0.50 -52.42 -35.45
CA GLY A 552 -0.62 -52.78 -36.33
C GLY A 552 -1.30 -54.13 -36.05
N VAL A 553 -0.81 -54.92 -35.08
CA VAL A 553 -1.47 -56.17 -34.69
C VAL A 553 -2.63 -55.86 -33.73
N ARG A 554 -3.86 -55.97 -34.23
CA ARG A 554 -5.09 -55.71 -33.45
C ARG A 554 -5.70 -56.94 -32.78
N ASN A 555 -5.33 -58.15 -33.22
CA ASN A 555 -5.92 -59.37 -32.69
C ASN A 555 -5.33 -59.71 -31.31
N THR A 556 -6.12 -59.50 -30.25
CA THR A 556 -5.72 -59.69 -28.85
C THR A 556 -5.56 -61.15 -28.44
N ASP A 557 -5.99 -62.11 -29.27
CA ASP A 557 -5.94 -63.54 -28.97
C ASP A 557 -4.64 -64.20 -29.50
N LEU A 558 -3.85 -63.49 -30.31
CA LEU A 558 -2.56 -63.97 -30.81
C LEU A 558 -1.53 -64.15 -29.70
N GLN A 559 -0.83 -65.29 -29.71
CA GLN A 559 0.19 -65.61 -28.70
C GLN A 559 1.60 -65.60 -29.31
N ILE A 560 2.62 -65.54 -28.47
CA ILE A 560 4.03 -65.36 -28.89
C ILE A 560 4.49 -66.45 -29.87
N PHE A 561 3.93 -67.67 -29.77
CA PHE A 561 4.24 -68.79 -30.67
C PHE A 561 3.49 -68.77 -32.01
N ASP A 562 2.47 -67.91 -32.19
CA ASP A 562 1.79 -67.71 -33.47
C ASP A 562 2.61 -66.83 -34.43
N ARG A 563 3.73 -66.24 -33.98
CA ARG A 563 4.60 -65.36 -34.78
C ARG A 563 4.98 -65.97 -36.13
N GLU A 564 5.42 -67.22 -36.13
CA GLU A 564 5.81 -67.95 -37.34
C GLU A 564 4.62 -68.22 -38.28
N ARG A 565 3.39 -68.32 -37.74
CA ARG A 565 2.16 -68.46 -38.53
C ARG A 565 1.68 -67.13 -39.12
N VAL A 566 1.87 -66.02 -38.41
CA VAL A 566 1.65 -64.65 -38.94
C VAL A 566 2.67 -64.36 -40.03
N LYS A 567 3.95 -64.67 -39.78
CA LYS A 567 5.04 -64.52 -40.74
C LYS A 567 4.81 -65.34 -42.01
N SER A 568 4.47 -66.63 -41.88
CA SER A 568 4.19 -67.49 -43.04
C SER A 568 3.02 -66.97 -43.87
N ALA A 569 1.97 -66.41 -43.24
CA ALA A 569 0.84 -65.82 -43.96
C ALA A 569 1.24 -64.56 -44.75
N LEU A 570 2.17 -63.74 -44.22
CA LEU A 570 2.74 -62.59 -44.93
C LEU A 570 3.64 -63.03 -46.10
N GLU A 571 4.49 -64.04 -45.90
CA GLU A 571 5.35 -64.60 -46.96
C GLU A 571 4.51 -65.25 -48.08
N ASP A 572 3.47 -66.02 -47.73
CA ASP A 572 2.51 -66.62 -48.67
C ASP A 572 1.73 -65.56 -49.46
N TRP A 573 1.24 -64.52 -48.79
CA TRP A 573 0.58 -63.38 -49.41
C TRP A 573 1.51 -62.70 -50.43
N GLN A 574 2.73 -62.37 -50.02
CA GLN A 574 3.68 -61.70 -50.90
C GLN A 574 4.13 -62.56 -52.09
N HIS A 575 4.18 -63.89 -51.94
CA HIS A 575 4.46 -64.78 -53.07
C HIS A 575 3.30 -64.81 -54.08
N SER A 576 2.05 -64.83 -53.62
CA SER A 576 0.87 -64.84 -54.50
C SER A 576 0.74 -63.59 -55.38
N LEU A 577 1.29 -62.46 -54.94
CA LEU A 577 1.33 -61.21 -55.71
C LEU A 577 2.39 -61.21 -56.84
N ALA A 578 3.30 -62.17 -56.89
CA ALA A 578 4.39 -62.21 -57.88
C ALA A 578 4.00 -62.91 -59.21
N ASP A 579 3.23 -64.00 -59.13
CA ASP A 579 2.85 -64.81 -60.30
C ASP A 579 1.94 -64.10 -61.35
N PRO A 580 1.02 -63.16 -61.01
CA PRO A 580 0.10 -62.57 -61.99
C PRO A 580 0.81 -61.84 -63.14
N ASN A 581 1.99 -61.29 -62.87
CA ASN A 581 2.76 -60.54 -63.86
C ASN A 581 3.23 -61.42 -65.04
N GLY A 582 3.53 -62.70 -64.80
CA GLY A 582 4.04 -63.61 -65.82
C GLY A 582 2.96 -64.12 -66.79
N GLU A 583 1.73 -64.35 -66.30
CA GLU A 583 0.61 -64.73 -67.18
C GLU A 583 0.02 -63.50 -67.91
N ARG A 584 0.06 -62.32 -67.27
CA ARG A 584 -0.32 -61.03 -67.90
C ARG A 584 0.47 -60.75 -69.19
N GLU A 585 1.79 -61.01 -69.20
CA GLU A 585 2.62 -60.78 -70.39
C GLU A 585 2.16 -61.62 -71.59
N ARG A 586 1.79 -62.88 -71.38
CA ARG A 586 1.28 -63.78 -72.43
C ARG A 586 -0.09 -63.33 -72.94
N LEU A 587 -0.99 -62.93 -72.02
CA LEU A 587 -2.34 -62.48 -72.36
C LEU A 587 -2.32 -61.21 -73.24
N VAL A 588 -1.39 -60.28 -72.95
CA VAL A 588 -1.14 -59.10 -73.80
C VAL A 588 -0.66 -59.51 -75.20
N GLU A 589 0.28 -60.45 -75.29
CA GLU A 589 0.85 -60.94 -76.54
C GLU A 589 -0.21 -61.66 -77.41
N GLY A 590 -1.05 -62.51 -76.80
CA GLY A 590 -2.16 -63.21 -77.47
C GLY A 590 -3.29 -62.29 -77.93
N LEU A 591 -3.58 -61.21 -77.20
CA LEU A 591 -4.58 -60.20 -77.59
C LEU A 591 -4.04 -59.15 -78.59
N GLY A 592 -2.73 -59.15 -78.87
CA GLY A 592 -2.09 -58.22 -79.82
C GLY A 592 -2.14 -56.76 -79.39
N CYS A 593 -2.14 -56.48 -78.09
CA CYS A 593 -2.20 -55.13 -77.52
C CYS A 593 -0.81 -54.57 -77.20
N GLU A 594 -0.66 -53.24 -77.17
CA GLU A 594 0.58 -52.62 -76.72
C GLU A 594 0.80 -52.86 -75.21
N GLN A 595 2.01 -53.27 -74.84
CA GLN A 595 2.39 -53.72 -73.50
C GLN A 595 2.12 -52.71 -72.37
N ASN A 596 2.04 -51.42 -72.70
CA ASN A 596 1.77 -50.34 -71.75
C ASN A 596 0.27 -50.07 -71.48
N ARG A 597 -0.67 -50.84 -72.06
CA ARG A 597 -2.11 -50.69 -71.78
C ARG A 597 -2.65 -51.56 -70.65
N ILE A 598 -1.87 -52.52 -70.16
CA ILE A 598 -2.18 -53.25 -68.91
C ILE A 598 -1.02 -53.00 -67.95
N THR A 599 -1.21 -52.10 -66.99
CA THR A 599 -0.15 -51.67 -66.06
C THR A 599 0.29 -52.79 -65.13
N ASP A 600 1.46 -52.61 -64.52
CA ASP A 600 2.07 -53.47 -63.50
C ASP A 600 1.62 -53.13 -62.07
N THR A 601 0.83 -52.07 -61.91
CA THR A 601 0.18 -51.69 -60.66
C THR A 601 -1.22 -52.32 -60.52
N LEU A 602 -1.57 -52.67 -59.28
CA LEU A 602 -2.89 -53.16 -58.89
C LEU A 602 -4.01 -52.20 -59.38
N ASP A 603 -3.87 -50.89 -59.19
CA ASP A 603 -4.87 -49.89 -59.63
C ASP A 603 -5.24 -49.98 -61.12
N GLY A 604 -4.26 -50.11 -62.03
CA GLY A 604 -4.57 -50.13 -63.46
C GLY A 604 -4.98 -51.51 -63.99
N LEU A 605 -4.74 -52.59 -63.24
CA LEU A 605 -5.41 -53.86 -63.45
C LEU A 605 -6.89 -53.79 -63.02
N SER A 606 -7.22 -53.07 -61.95
CA SER A 606 -8.60 -52.74 -61.59
C SER A 606 -9.26 -51.88 -62.68
N SER A 607 -8.55 -50.88 -63.21
CA SER A 607 -9.02 -50.09 -64.35
C SER A 607 -9.24 -50.92 -65.63
N ALA A 608 -8.43 -51.96 -65.88
CA ALA A 608 -8.62 -52.85 -67.02
C ALA A 608 -9.88 -53.74 -66.87
N LEU A 609 -10.22 -54.13 -65.63
CA LEU A 609 -11.49 -54.80 -65.32
C LEU A 609 -12.68 -53.87 -65.51
N ALA A 610 -12.58 -52.60 -65.11
CA ALA A 610 -13.60 -51.59 -65.37
C ALA A 610 -13.80 -51.32 -66.89
N ASP A 611 -12.73 -51.32 -67.69
CA ASP A 611 -12.85 -51.27 -69.16
C ASP A 611 -13.54 -52.52 -69.74
N ILE A 612 -13.40 -53.68 -69.10
CA ILE A 612 -14.14 -54.91 -69.44
C ILE A 612 -15.64 -54.78 -69.06
N GLU A 613 -16.03 -54.06 -68.00
CA GLU A 613 -17.45 -53.77 -67.69
C GLU A 613 -18.15 -52.99 -68.82
N HIS A 614 -17.40 -52.21 -69.60
CA HIS A 614 -17.93 -51.51 -70.79
C HIS A 614 -18.14 -52.42 -72.02
N LEU A 615 -17.72 -53.70 -71.97
CA LEU A 615 -18.07 -54.68 -73.00
C LEU A 615 -19.55 -55.10 -72.86
N LEU A 616 -20.34 -54.75 -73.87
CA LEU A 616 -21.79 -54.99 -73.90
C LEU A 616 -22.18 -56.44 -73.60
N SER A 617 -23.04 -56.63 -72.59
CA SER A 617 -23.59 -57.93 -72.19
C SER A 617 -24.09 -58.78 -73.36
N LEU A 618 -23.70 -60.06 -73.39
CA LEU A 618 -23.99 -60.98 -74.48
C LEU A 618 -25.34 -61.68 -74.24
N GLU A 619 -26.43 -61.01 -74.60
CA GLU A 619 -27.82 -61.49 -74.46
C GLU A 619 -28.21 -62.64 -75.44
N GLY A 620 -27.28 -63.54 -75.76
CA GLY A 620 -27.52 -64.78 -76.51
C GLY A 620 -27.81 -64.64 -78.02
N ASN A 621 -28.17 -63.45 -78.52
CA ASN A 621 -28.54 -63.21 -79.92
C ASN A 621 -27.57 -62.29 -80.71
N LYS A 622 -26.33 -62.12 -80.23
CA LYS A 622 -25.27 -61.35 -80.92
C LYS A 622 -24.31 -62.32 -81.64
N LEU A 623 -24.05 -62.12 -82.94
CA LEU A 623 -23.00 -62.88 -83.65
C LEU A 623 -21.61 -62.48 -83.16
N LEU A 624 -20.95 -63.40 -82.44
CA LEU A 624 -19.58 -63.28 -81.93
C LEU A 624 -18.47 -63.43 -83.00
N ASP A 625 -18.83 -63.32 -84.29
CA ASP A 625 -17.89 -63.38 -85.41
C ASP A 625 -17.10 -62.07 -85.63
N ARG A 626 -17.06 -61.21 -84.61
CA ARG A 626 -16.22 -60.00 -84.54
C ARG A 626 -15.27 -59.93 -83.34
N LEU A 627 -15.12 -61.02 -82.58
CA LEU A 627 -14.01 -61.20 -81.62
C LEU A 627 -13.19 -62.45 -82.00
N PRO A 628 -12.27 -62.34 -82.99
CA PRO A 628 -11.51 -63.51 -83.47
C PRO A 628 -10.38 -63.94 -82.51
N LEU A 629 -9.92 -63.04 -81.64
CA LEU A 629 -8.72 -63.19 -80.80
C LEU A 629 -8.97 -63.92 -79.48
N LEU A 630 -10.21 -63.92 -78.97
CA LEU A 630 -10.62 -64.61 -77.73
C LEU A 630 -11.18 -66.01 -78.04
N ARG A 631 -10.35 -66.88 -78.62
CA ARG A 631 -10.68 -68.29 -78.94
C ARG A 631 -9.43 -69.17 -78.81
N GLY A 632 -9.59 -70.41 -78.34
CA GLY A 632 -8.48 -71.35 -78.16
C GLY A 632 -7.63 -71.02 -76.94
N ASP A 633 -6.31 -71.19 -77.04
CA ASP A 633 -5.35 -71.14 -75.93
C ASP A 633 -5.44 -69.83 -75.10
N VAL A 634 -5.71 -68.69 -75.75
CA VAL A 634 -5.91 -67.36 -75.10
C VAL A 634 -7.07 -67.37 -74.09
N LEU A 635 -8.08 -68.24 -74.27
CA LEU A 635 -9.19 -68.39 -73.33
C LEU A 635 -8.77 -69.20 -72.10
N GLU A 636 -7.96 -70.25 -72.26
CA GLU A 636 -7.40 -70.99 -71.11
C GLU A 636 -6.44 -70.11 -70.29
N GLU A 637 -5.68 -69.22 -70.94
CA GLU A 637 -4.81 -68.26 -70.26
C GLU A 637 -5.63 -67.26 -69.43
N ALA A 638 -6.76 -66.77 -69.96
CA ALA A 638 -7.69 -65.92 -69.21
C ALA A 638 -8.31 -66.65 -68.00
N GLU A 639 -8.70 -67.93 -68.15
CA GLU A 639 -9.23 -68.74 -67.03
C GLU A 639 -8.17 -69.01 -65.94
N ARG A 640 -6.90 -69.26 -66.32
CA ARG A 640 -5.80 -69.38 -65.35
C ARG A 640 -5.50 -68.08 -64.64
N TYR A 641 -5.54 -66.95 -65.35
CA TYR A 641 -5.35 -65.62 -64.77
C TYR A 641 -6.41 -65.32 -63.68
N LEU A 642 -7.68 -65.65 -63.94
CA LEU A 642 -8.75 -65.54 -62.94
C LEU A 642 -8.55 -66.49 -61.75
N THR A 643 -8.12 -67.73 -61.99
CA THR A 643 -7.87 -68.72 -60.93
C THR A 643 -6.77 -68.27 -59.97
N LEU A 644 -5.68 -67.71 -60.50
CA LEU A 644 -4.56 -67.18 -59.71
C LEU A 644 -5.01 -66.04 -58.80
N PHE A 645 -5.95 -65.24 -59.30
CA PHE A 645 -6.50 -64.08 -58.63
C PHE A 645 -7.49 -64.45 -57.49
N GLU A 646 -8.20 -65.56 -57.60
CA GLU A 646 -8.97 -66.15 -56.48
C GLU A 646 -8.07 -66.62 -55.32
N ASP A 647 -6.88 -67.17 -55.61
CA ASP A 647 -5.93 -67.61 -54.56
C ASP A 647 -5.33 -66.42 -53.78
N ILE A 648 -5.10 -65.29 -54.45
CA ILE A 648 -4.73 -64.02 -53.80
C ILE A 648 -5.82 -63.64 -52.78
N GLN A 649 -7.09 -63.51 -53.20
CA GLN A 649 -8.17 -63.08 -52.29
C GLN A 649 -8.34 -63.98 -51.06
N SER A 650 -8.19 -65.29 -51.23
CA SER A 650 -8.19 -66.27 -50.12
C SER A 650 -7.10 -65.97 -49.08
N ARG A 651 -5.89 -65.63 -49.53
CA ARG A 651 -4.75 -65.29 -48.66
C ARG A 651 -4.91 -63.92 -47.99
N TYR A 652 -5.49 -62.93 -48.67
CA TYR A 652 -5.81 -61.63 -48.08
C TYR A 652 -6.75 -61.76 -46.88
N ALA A 653 -7.87 -62.46 -47.05
CA ALA A 653 -8.86 -62.65 -45.99
C ALA A 653 -8.24 -63.31 -44.74
N ALA A 654 -7.38 -64.31 -44.94
CA ALA A 654 -6.66 -65.00 -43.86
C ALA A 654 -5.58 -64.13 -43.16
N LEU A 655 -5.19 -63.00 -43.74
CA LEU A 655 -4.25 -62.03 -43.17
C LEU A 655 -4.98 -60.92 -42.39
N ALA A 656 -6.09 -60.41 -42.93
CA ALA A 656 -6.90 -59.36 -42.32
C ALA A 656 -7.50 -59.73 -40.94
N GLU A 657 -7.68 -61.03 -40.66
CA GLU A 657 -8.06 -61.52 -39.32
C GLU A 657 -7.00 -61.27 -38.22
N LYS A 658 -5.78 -60.87 -38.59
CA LYS A 658 -4.61 -60.81 -37.69
C LYS A 658 -3.94 -59.44 -37.64
N ILE A 659 -3.92 -58.70 -38.75
CA ILE A 659 -3.20 -57.43 -38.92
C ILE A 659 -4.17 -56.36 -39.44
N GLU A 660 -3.98 -55.11 -39.02
CA GLU A 660 -4.70 -53.95 -39.52
C GLU A 660 -4.44 -53.72 -41.04
N PRO A 661 -5.49 -53.56 -41.88
CA PRO A 661 -5.33 -53.42 -43.34
C PRO A 661 -4.49 -52.23 -43.79
N ASP A 662 -4.44 -51.15 -42.99
CA ASP A 662 -3.74 -49.91 -43.36
C ASP A 662 -2.21 -49.98 -43.16
N VAL A 663 -1.68 -51.12 -42.72
CA VAL A 663 -0.26 -51.29 -42.33
C VAL A 663 0.61 -51.81 -43.49
N PRO A 664 0.18 -52.80 -44.29
CA PRO A 664 0.81 -53.10 -45.58
C PRO A 664 0.41 -52.10 -46.68
N GLN A 665 1.37 -51.72 -47.53
CA GLN A 665 1.11 -50.83 -48.67
C GLN A 665 0.27 -51.52 -49.77
N ASP A 666 -0.43 -50.72 -50.57
CA ASP A 666 -1.25 -51.09 -51.74
C ASP A 666 -2.47 -52.02 -51.49
N LEU A 667 -2.82 -52.30 -50.23
CA LEU A 667 -3.99 -53.12 -49.90
C LEU A 667 -5.37 -52.57 -50.30
N PRO A 668 -5.66 -51.25 -50.27
CA PRO A 668 -6.98 -50.74 -50.66
C PRO A 668 -7.41 -51.13 -52.08
N ALA A 669 -6.45 -51.36 -53.00
CA ALA A 669 -6.76 -51.81 -54.35
C ALA A 669 -7.40 -53.22 -54.38
N VAL A 670 -7.12 -54.07 -53.38
CA VAL A 670 -7.65 -55.44 -53.28
C VAL A 670 -9.19 -55.45 -53.09
N ASP A 671 -9.77 -54.42 -52.49
CA ASP A 671 -11.23 -54.32 -52.29
C ASP A 671 -11.97 -53.91 -53.58
N ASP A 672 -11.44 -52.96 -54.36
CA ASP A 672 -12.01 -52.62 -55.68
C ASP A 672 -11.99 -53.84 -56.61
N PHE A 673 -10.95 -54.66 -56.49
CA PHE A 673 -10.77 -55.93 -57.18
C PHE A 673 -11.79 -57.03 -56.83
N LEU A 674 -12.29 -57.09 -55.59
CA LEU A 674 -13.39 -57.99 -55.21
C LEU A 674 -14.65 -57.70 -56.05
N THR A 675 -14.93 -56.41 -56.27
CA THR A 675 -16.07 -55.94 -57.07
C THR A 675 -15.96 -56.33 -58.55
N GLY A 676 -14.73 -56.50 -59.05
CA GLY A 676 -14.45 -56.93 -60.42
C GLY A 676 -14.78 -58.41 -60.71
N ILE A 677 -14.34 -59.36 -59.88
CA ILE A 677 -14.63 -60.81 -60.14
C ILE A 677 -16.13 -61.08 -60.06
N GLU A 678 -16.82 -60.56 -59.03
CA GLU A 678 -18.25 -60.84 -58.85
C GLU A 678 -19.10 -60.45 -60.07
N GLN A 679 -18.59 -59.52 -60.89
CA GLN A 679 -19.19 -59.14 -62.15
C GLN A 679 -18.68 -59.98 -63.33
N LEU A 680 -17.40 -60.31 -63.39
CA LEU A 680 -16.83 -61.15 -64.45
C LEU A 680 -17.40 -62.58 -64.42
N ASN A 681 -17.60 -63.15 -63.23
CA ASN A 681 -18.31 -64.42 -62.99
C ASN A 681 -19.82 -64.37 -63.28
N ARG A 682 -20.39 -63.23 -63.70
CA ARG A 682 -21.75 -63.16 -64.28
C ARG A 682 -21.77 -63.35 -65.80
N PHE A 683 -20.62 -63.25 -66.47
CA PHE A 683 -20.49 -63.43 -67.92
C PHE A 683 -20.08 -64.86 -68.30
N SER A 684 -19.35 -65.57 -67.44
CA SER A 684 -19.11 -67.01 -67.51
C SER A 684 -20.21 -67.78 -66.75
N GLY A 685 -20.70 -68.89 -67.32
CA GLY A 685 -21.54 -69.83 -66.56
C GLY A 685 -20.68 -70.64 -65.58
N PRO A 686 -21.25 -71.16 -64.47
CA PRO A 686 -20.49 -71.72 -63.34
C PRO A 686 -19.63 -72.98 -63.61
N ASP A 687 -19.62 -73.49 -64.86
CA ASP A 687 -18.80 -74.62 -65.31
C ASP A 687 -17.97 -74.29 -66.58
N GLY A 688 -17.71 -73.01 -66.89
CA GLY A 688 -16.81 -72.59 -67.98
C GLY A 688 -17.25 -72.99 -69.40
N ARG A 689 -18.54 -73.31 -69.64
CA ARG A 689 -19.04 -73.76 -70.96
C ARG A 689 -20.22 -72.96 -71.48
N THR A 690 -20.13 -72.55 -72.74
CA THR A 690 -21.19 -71.82 -73.46
C THR A 690 -22.41 -72.71 -73.73
N LYS A 691 -23.61 -72.22 -73.38
CA LYS A 691 -24.88 -72.94 -73.63
C LYS A 691 -25.17 -73.02 -75.13
N ASN A 692 -25.43 -74.23 -75.62
CA ASN A 692 -25.64 -74.49 -77.05
C ASN A 692 -26.96 -75.24 -77.30
N LEU A 693 -28.01 -74.50 -77.69
CA LEU A 693 -29.34 -74.95 -78.11
C LEU A 693 -29.97 -73.83 -78.97
N GLY A 694 -30.67 -74.04 -80.09
CA GLY A 694 -30.89 -75.25 -80.91
C GLY A 694 -31.71 -74.85 -82.16
N GLY A 695 -31.34 -75.33 -83.35
CA GLY A 695 -31.80 -74.76 -84.64
C GLY A 695 -32.92 -75.49 -85.40
N GLY A 696 -33.41 -74.89 -86.49
CA GLY A 696 -34.35 -75.50 -87.44
C GLY A 696 -34.68 -74.63 -88.67
N HIS A 697 -34.26 -75.07 -89.87
CA HIS A 697 -34.46 -74.34 -91.14
C HIS A 697 -35.89 -74.42 -91.71
N LYS A 698 -36.31 -73.37 -92.43
CA LYS A 698 -37.03 -73.51 -93.71
C LYS A 698 -36.66 -72.39 -94.70
N GLN A 699 -36.54 -72.77 -95.98
CA GLN A 699 -35.85 -72.03 -97.05
C GLN A 699 -36.76 -71.02 -97.81
N ILE A 700 -36.27 -69.80 -98.08
CA ILE A 700 -35.60 -69.25 -99.30
C ILE A 700 -36.54 -68.62 -100.34
N GLY A 701 -36.19 -67.37 -100.70
CA GLY A 701 -36.53 -66.67 -101.93
C GLY A 701 -36.15 -65.19 -101.79
N GLY A 702 -35.32 -64.56 -102.63
CA GLY A 702 -34.48 -65.09 -103.71
C GLY A 702 -33.55 -63.99 -104.25
N ASP A 703 -32.41 -64.39 -104.82
CA ASP A 703 -31.39 -63.48 -105.38
C ASP A 703 -31.89 -62.61 -106.54
N THR A 704 -31.20 -61.49 -106.82
CA THR A 704 -30.31 -61.35 -108.00
C THR A 704 -29.79 -59.90 -108.20
N GLY A 705 -28.55 -59.78 -108.70
CA GLY A 705 -27.78 -58.54 -108.84
C GLY A 705 -26.31 -58.80 -108.48
N LEU A 706 -25.41 -59.26 -109.38
CA LEU A 706 -25.11 -58.82 -110.75
C LEU A 706 -24.80 -57.31 -110.80
N ALA A 707 -23.62 -56.85 -111.24
CA ALA A 707 -22.48 -57.55 -111.87
C ALA A 707 -21.20 -57.54 -110.99
#